data_AF-A0A9W7KWT7-F1
#
_entry.id   AF-A0A9W7KWT7-F1
#
_cell.length_a   1.000
_cell.length_b   1.000
_cell.length_c   1.000
_cell.angle_alpha   90.00
_cell.angle_beta   90.00
_cell.angle_gamma   90.00
#
_symmetry.space_group_name_H-M   'P 1'
#
loop_
_entity.id
_entity.type
_entity.pdbx_description
1 polymer ?
#
loop_
_entity_poly.entity_id
_entity_poly.type
_entity_poly.pdbx_seq_one_letter_code
_entity_poly.pdbx_strand_id
1 'polypeptide(L)'
;MRMHPDVLHLTLLLLFTNLLQPTYATAKFTVKACVATSLTDSCTLQTVGTKIVAQPVDTSSTKCEDTVDQKGSVTWADLILPVGKVLLVEVQTKVASQTSGGGFFVRPSRKTREWGKPTVANKKASFYLADKGQFSVEFASQEYWQAEPALSFDALMLFVNPELVNPVPSGATVISDSDSSALVDLGPNKNYVFSADNTYDWGADKVFKVHDNTEIHFEAGAHVRARIVQTEKKVENVLISGYGTLDTHYDLEPDVVGVSDDATHQTIGIYGKNIRVVGLTIVNTNPTCAAWGYCLNINANWSPIGVAGDPFEADELQDQTMPAPTYKTRQAHCQEKNMDDSDNTNFDNCPTSHEDGQTVSFVKCMTWQMGQDGINAGKYGTVENSFVRVIDDAIKPWDSHGVYKNITIWQQALGWPINFGWWNWNQPDLGTVVEDIYVIHNHNWHTSAGWPETASGQCVIGGIYGSGSVKSGYKLKNIYVETAASCAVGLEISKSAYSRHPTADGCVGSIVGIEIDGLFFDEEFKTGTGYGNYLSGETSPYGTCTGDLSGEIKNLKISSNVAGRGLLVSDFTVVAGVIGLDLSKAVDGQAVGLEKYVLYEGKNTYVGAGAEVETDVNGVVVGSVLQCLERCHCDWSCDCVVWDAVGGECSKRQGGGNFGI
;
A
#
# COMPACT_ATOMS: atom_id res chain seq x y z
N MET A 1 -81.51 -12.55 -10.26
CA MET A 1 -80.61 -11.38 -10.15
C MET A 1 -79.65 -11.68 -9.00
N ARG A 2 -78.46 -12.25 -9.27
CA ARG A 2 -77.17 -11.55 -9.40
C ARG A 2 -76.99 -10.42 -8.37
N MET A 3 -76.14 -10.65 -7.37
CA MET A 3 -74.84 -9.98 -7.22
C MET A 3 -73.98 -10.73 -6.19
N HIS A 4 -72.76 -11.10 -6.60
CA HIS A 4 -71.65 -11.58 -5.78
C HIS A 4 -70.99 -10.39 -5.07
N PRO A 5 -70.42 -10.55 -3.86
CA PRO A 5 -69.44 -9.62 -3.33
C PRO A 5 -68.03 -10.05 -3.77
N ASP A 6 -67.37 -9.15 -4.50
CA ASP A 6 -66.00 -9.28 -4.96
C ASP A 6 -64.99 -9.24 -3.80
N VAL A 7 -64.02 -10.14 -3.89
CA VAL A 7 -62.82 -10.21 -3.08
C VAL A 7 -61.82 -9.18 -3.64
N LEU A 8 -61.58 -8.10 -2.91
CA LEU A 8 -60.48 -7.18 -3.21
C LEU A 8 -59.15 -7.84 -2.80
N HIS A 9 -58.48 -8.49 -3.74
CA HIS A 9 -57.05 -8.82 -3.62
C HIS A 9 -56.25 -7.54 -3.86
N LEU A 10 -55.88 -6.85 -2.78
CA LEU A 10 -54.89 -5.79 -2.83
C LEU A 10 -53.50 -6.45 -2.84
N THR A 11 -52.97 -6.73 -4.03
CA THR A 11 -51.57 -7.12 -4.21
C THR A 11 -50.71 -5.87 -4.00
N LEU A 12 -50.36 -5.58 -2.75
CA LEU A 12 -49.31 -4.63 -2.40
C LEU A 12 -47.98 -5.27 -2.81
N LEU A 13 -47.59 -5.06 -4.06
CA LEU A 13 -46.27 -5.40 -4.57
C LEU A 13 -45.28 -4.48 -3.85
N LEU A 14 -44.65 -4.99 -2.79
CA LEU A 14 -43.51 -4.38 -2.11
C LEU A 14 -42.35 -4.26 -3.11
N LEU A 15 -42.28 -3.13 -3.81
CA LEU A 15 -41.15 -2.65 -4.62
C LEU A 15 -40.10 -1.99 -3.70
N PHE A 16 -39.65 -2.70 -2.66
CA PHE A 16 -38.66 -2.22 -1.68
C PHE A 16 -37.39 -3.10 -1.65
N THR A 17 -36.87 -3.50 -2.82
CA THR A 17 -35.60 -4.25 -2.91
C THR A 17 -34.52 -3.61 -3.79
N ASN A 18 -34.69 -2.35 -4.23
CA ASN A 18 -33.68 -1.62 -5.00
C ASN A 18 -33.13 -0.37 -4.29
N LEU A 19 -33.39 -0.21 -2.99
CA LEU A 19 -32.84 0.89 -2.22
C LEU A 19 -31.49 0.48 -1.64
N LEU A 20 -30.44 1.16 -2.13
CA LEU A 20 -29.10 1.25 -1.55
C LEU A 20 -28.10 0.13 -1.85
N GLN A 21 -28.11 -0.45 -3.05
CA GLN A 21 -26.77 -0.71 -3.60
C GLN A 21 -26.17 0.66 -3.92
N PRO A 22 -24.95 0.99 -3.44
CA PRO A 22 -24.28 2.19 -3.93
C PRO A 22 -24.38 2.17 -5.45
N THR A 23 -24.67 3.31 -6.07
CA THR A 23 -24.69 3.39 -7.53
C THR A 23 -23.28 3.11 -8.00
N TYR A 24 -22.94 1.82 -8.14
CA TYR A 24 -21.64 1.38 -8.59
C TYR A 24 -21.45 2.09 -9.92
N ALA A 25 -20.46 2.99 -9.94
CA ALA A 25 -20.14 3.75 -11.12
C ALA A 25 -20.03 2.77 -12.29
N THR A 26 -20.57 3.15 -13.45
CA THR A 26 -20.61 2.26 -14.61
C THR A 26 -19.21 1.72 -14.87
N ALA A 27 -19.08 0.39 -14.98
CA ALA A 27 -17.79 -0.28 -15.16
C ALA A 27 -16.96 0.40 -16.27
N LYS A 28 -15.88 1.06 -15.87
CA LYS A 28 -14.98 1.84 -16.73
C LYS A 28 -14.08 0.94 -17.56
N PHE A 29 -13.92 -0.30 -17.12
CA PHE A 29 -13.08 -1.31 -17.75
C PHE A 29 -13.87 -2.58 -18.04
N THR A 30 -13.39 -3.37 -18.98
CA THR A 30 -13.84 -4.73 -19.21
C THR A 30 -12.63 -5.64 -19.18
N VAL A 31 -12.68 -6.70 -18.38
CA VAL A 31 -11.61 -7.67 -18.23
C VAL A 31 -12.13 -9.03 -18.68
N LYS A 32 -11.33 -9.72 -19.49
CA LYS A 32 -11.52 -11.14 -19.76
C LYS A 32 -10.22 -11.86 -19.48
N ALA A 33 -10.32 -13.10 -19.03
CA ALA A 33 -9.15 -13.94 -18.79
C ALA A 33 -9.44 -15.41 -19.10
N CYS A 34 -8.39 -16.17 -19.32
CA CYS A 34 -8.42 -17.63 -19.30
C CYS A 34 -7.05 -18.18 -18.86
N VAL A 35 -7.07 -19.39 -18.29
CA VAL A 35 -5.86 -20.10 -17.86
C VAL A 35 -5.26 -20.84 -19.05
N ALA A 36 -3.99 -20.57 -19.34
CA ALA A 36 -3.23 -21.20 -20.41
C ALA A 36 -2.04 -22.01 -19.85
N THR A 37 -1.49 -22.90 -20.67
CA THR A 37 -0.36 -23.76 -20.29
C THR A 37 1.00 -23.10 -20.49
N SER A 38 1.10 -22.12 -21.39
CA SER A 38 2.34 -21.39 -21.69
C SER A 38 2.03 -20.02 -22.28
N LEU A 39 3.06 -19.17 -22.41
CA LEU A 39 2.98 -17.80 -22.97
C LEU A 39 2.62 -17.73 -24.46
N THR A 40 2.43 -18.87 -25.12
CA THR A 40 2.07 -18.94 -26.55
C THR A 40 0.72 -19.59 -26.78
N ASP A 41 0.10 -20.16 -25.76
CA ASP A 41 -1.13 -20.93 -25.90
C ASP A 41 -2.37 -20.02 -25.86
N SER A 42 -3.21 -20.10 -26.90
CA SER A 42 -4.52 -19.48 -26.88
C SER A 42 -5.50 -20.24 -25.99
N CYS A 43 -6.45 -19.54 -25.38
CA CYS A 43 -7.58 -20.14 -24.68
C CYS A 43 -8.87 -19.32 -24.87
N THR A 44 -10.02 -19.91 -24.53
CA THR A 44 -11.32 -19.23 -24.61
C THR A 44 -11.45 -18.24 -23.46
N LEU A 45 -11.25 -16.95 -23.76
CA LEU A 45 -11.42 -15.85 -22.82
C LEU A 45 -12.84 -15.78 -22.25
N GLN A 46 -12.93 -15.68 -20.92
CA GLN A 46 -14.18 -15.49 -20.19
C GLN A 46 -14.20 -14.11 -19.53
N THR A 47 -15.35 -13.46 -19.48
CA THR A 47 -15.51 -12.19 -18.76
C THR A 47 -15.26 -12.41 -17.27
N VAL A 48 -14.44 -11.54 -16.70
CA VAL A 48 -14.14 -11.51 -15.26
C VAL A 48 -14.93 -10.36 -14.65
N GLY A 49 -15.58 -10.62 -13.52
CA GLY A 49 -16.28 -9.59 -12.76
C GLY A 49 -15.31 -8.52 -12.27
N THR A 50 -15.69 -7.25 -12.42
CA THR A 50 -14.91 -6.12 -11.91
C THR A 50 -15.66 -5.42 -10.79
N LYS A 51 -14.94 -5.00 -9.76
CA LYS A 51 -15.44 -4.13 -8.69
C LYS A 51 -14.85 -2.73 -8.87
N ILE A 52 -15.51 -1.71 -8.33
CA ILE A 52 -15.06 -0.33 -8.44
C ILE A 52 -15.27 0.40 -7.12
N VAL A 53 -14.27 1.16 -6.72
CA VAL A 53 -14.35 2.17 -5.68
C VAL A 53 -13.98 3.51 -6.31
N ALA A 54 -14.91 4.46 -6.28
CA ALA A 54 -14.61 5.83 -6.63
C ALA A 54 -14.18 6.58 -5.37
N GLN A 55 -13.37 7.61 -5.55
CA GLN A 55 -13.16 8.57 -4.47
C GLN A 55 -14.53 9.11 -4.03
N PRO A 56 -14.78 9.20 -2.71
CA PRO A 56 -16.01 9.81 -2.24
C PRO A 56 -16.10 11.26 -2.73
N VAL A 57 -17.22 11.60 -3.36
CA VAL A 57 -17.49 12.99 -3.75
C VAL A 57 -18.02 13.69 -2.52
N ASP A 58 -17.15 14.36 -1.75
CA ASP A 58 -17.66 15.21 -0.67
C ASP A 58 -18.48 16.36 -1.28
N THR A 59 -19.75 16.41 -0.91
CA THR A 59 -20.65 17.53 -1.26
C THR A 59 -20.76 18.55 -0.15
N SER A 60 -20.19 18.23 1.02
CA SER A 60 -20.05 19.11 2.17
C SER A 60 -18.67 19.76 2.16
N SER A 61 -18.56 20.95 2.73
CA SER A 61 -17.35 21.78 2.69
C SER A 61 -16.23 21.29 3.62
N THR A 62 -16.21 20.01 3.99
CA THR A 62 -15.28 19.44 4.97
C THR A 62 -14.08 18.81 4.28
N LYS A 63 -12.96 19.54 4.35
CA LYS A 63 -11.76 19.40 3.51
C LYS A 63 -10.87 18.17 3.79
N CYS A 64 -11.39 16.94 3.84
CA CYS A 64 -10.52 15.81 4.19
C CYS A 64 -9.56 15.39 3.08
N GLU A 65 -9.92 15.70 1.84
CA GLU A 65 -9.08 15.49 0.66
C GLU A 65 -8.90 16.79 -0.17
N ASP A 66 -9.67 17.84 0.13
CA ASP A 66 -9.71 19.11 -0.64
C ASP A 66 -8.40 19.92 -0.65
N THR A 67 -7.37 19.51 0.10
CA THR A 67 -6.05 20.16 -0.01
C THR A 67 -5.21 19.63 -1.17
N VAL A 68 -5.52 18.45 -1.73
CA VAL A 68 -4.69 17.80 -2.78
C VAL A 68 -5.44 17.44 -4.06
N ASP A 69 -6.71 17.87 -4.20
CA ASP A 69 -7.48 17.83 -5.45
C ASP A 69 -7.53 16.45 -6.16
N GLN A 70 -7.29 15.37 -5.41
CA GLN A 70 -7.31 14.01 -5.94
C GLN A 70 -8.73 13.67 -6.37
N LYS A 71 -8.85 12.93 -7.48
CA LYS A 71 -10.10 12.50 -8.13
C LYS A 71 -9.90 11.09 -8.68
N GLY A 72 -10.97 10.48 -9.15
CA GLY A 72 -10.90 9.25 -9.95
C GLY A 72 -11.49 8.03 -9.25
N SER A 73 -11.01 6.86 -9.64
CA SER A 73 -11.52 5.59 -9.14
C SER A 73 -10.51 4.47 -9.30
N VAL A 74 -10.64 3.43 -8.49
CA VAL A 74 -9.93 2.16 -8.68
C VAL A 74 -10.96 1.11 -9.04
N THR A 75 -10.86 0.61 -10.26
CA THR A 75 -11.53 -0.63 -10.68
C THR A 75 -10.58 -1.78 -10.46
N TRP A 76 -11.06 -2.94 -10.01
CA TRP A 76 -10.22 -4.13 -9.91
C TRP A 76 -10.93 -5.41 -10.33
N ALA A 77 -10.14 -6.41 -10.68
CA ALA A 77 -10.57 -7.78 -10.95
C ALA A 77 -9.72 -8.77 -10.15
N ASP A 78 -10.37 -9.68 -9.43
CA ASP A 78 -9.71 -10.81 -8.78
C ASP A 78 -9.58 -11.98 -9.77
N LEU A 79 -8.35 -12.42 -9.98
CA LEU A 79 -7.97 -13.52 -10.87
C LEU A 79 -7.31 -14.62 -10.04
N ILE A 80 -7.49 -15.88 -10.44
CA ILE A 80 -6.80 -17.02 -9.83
C ILE A 80 -5.79 -17.57 -10.82
N LEU A 81 -4.52 -17.68 -10.41
CA LEU A 81 -3.45 -18.29 -11.19
C LEU A 81 -3.06 -19.64 -10.58
N PRO A 82 -3.47 -20.77 -11.19
CA PRO A 82 -3.05 -22.08 -10.76
C PRO A 82 -1.53 -22.28 -10.90
N VAL A 83 -0.97 -23.15 -10.06
CA VAL A 83 0.48 -23.44 -10.07
C VAL A 83 0.90 -23.98 -11.44
N GLY A 84 1.99 -23.43 -11.98
CA GLY A 84 2.57 -23.86 -13.27
C GLY A 84 1.72 -23.50 -14.49
N LYS A 85 0.83 -22.51 -14.38
CA LYS A 85 0.04 -21.95 -15.48
C LYS A 85 0.41 -20.50 -15.74
N VAL A 86 -0.20 -19.93 -16.77
CA VAL A 86 -0.21 -18.48 -17.04
C VAL A 86 -1.66 -18.03 -17.29
N LEU A 87 -1.95 -16.75 -17.17
CA LEU A 87 -3.24 -16.16 -17.54
C LEU A 87 -3.09 -15.38 -18.84
N LEU A 88 -3.86 -15.73 -19.86
CA LEU A 88 -4.10 -14.83 -21.00
C LEU A 88 -5.21 -13.86 -20.60
N VAL A 89 -4.90 -12.57 -20.61
CA VAL A 89 -5.81 -11.49 -20.22
C VAL A 89 -6.10 -10.59 -21.41
N GLU A 90 -7.34 -10.12 -21.51
CA GLU A 90 -7.78 -9.06 -22.41
C GLU A 90 -8.43 -7.95 -21.59
N VAL A 91 -7.96 -6.72 -21.75
CA VAL A 91 -8.49 -5.54 -21.08
C VAL A 91 -8.99 -4.54 -22.11
N GLN A 92 -10.06 -3.82 -21.77
CA GLN A 92 -10.57 -2.70 -22.58
C GLN A 92 -10.96 -1.55 -21.65
N THR A 93 -10.51 -0.33 -21.96
CA THR A 93 -10.89 0.90 -21.25
C THR A 93 -12.00 1.63 -21.99
N LYS A 94 -12.96 2.18 -21.24
CA LYS A 94 -14.00 3.11 -21.72
C LYS A 94 -13.70 4.56 -21.31
N VAL A 95 -12.66 4.79 -20.51
CA VAL A 95 -12.27 6.12 -20.04
C VAL A 95 -11.82 6.94 -21.26
N ALA A 96 -12.35 8.16 -21.39
CA ALA A 96 -12.18 8.96 -22.60
C ALA A 96 -10.71 9.34 -22.85
N SER A 97 -10.03 9.80 -21.80
CA SER A 97 -8.63 10.26 -21.80
C SER A 97 -7.60 9.13 -21.90
N GLN A 98 -7.99 7.88 -21.65
CA GLN A 98 -7.09 6.75 -21.65
C GLN A 98 -7.00 6.10 -23.03
N THR A 99 -5.79 6.07 -23.56
CA THR A 99 -5.45 5.52 -24.88
C THR A 99 -4.03 4.96 -24.87
N SER A 100 -3.76 3.96 -25.69
CA SER A 100 -2.41 3.43 -25.88
C SER A 100 -1.51 4.31 -26.74
N GLY A 101 -2.04 5.37 -27.36
CA GLY A 101 -1.24 6.30 -28.17
C GLY A 101 -0.15 7.05 -27.39
N GLY A 102 -0.26 7.11 -26.06
CA GLY A 102 0.79 7.62 -25.17
C GLY A 102 1.64 6.54 -24.51
N GLY A 103 1.27 5.26 -24.67
CA GLY A 103 1.89 4.14 -23.95
C GLY A 103 0.86 3.16 -23.40
N PHE A 104 1.30 1.92 -23.15
CA PHE A 104 0.54 0.91 -22.44
C PHE A 104 1.45 0.27 -21.40
N PHE A 105 1.02 0.21 -20.14
CA PHE A 105 1.85 -0.30 -19.05
C PHE A 105 1.10 -1.35 -18.25
N VAL A 106 1.83 -2.38 -17.82
CA VAL A 106 1.38 -3.32 -16.79
C VAL A 106 2.41 -3.31 -15.66
N ARG A 107 2.10 -2.60 -14.58
CA ARG A 107 3.02 -2.39 -13.46
C ARG A 107 2.77 -3.40 -12.33
N PRO A 108 3.78 -3.86 -11.58
CA PRO A 108 5.18 -3.45 -11.67
C PRO A 108 5.89 -3.95 -12.93
N SER A 109 6.43 -3.04 -13.72
CA SER A 109 7.02 -3.33 -15.04
C SER A 109 8.20 -4.29 -14.95
N ARG A 110 8.97 -4.21 -13.86
CA ARG A 110 10.09 -5.10 -13.56
C ARG A 110 9.71 -6.57 -13.46
N LYS A 111 8.47 -6.86 -13.02
CA LYS A 111 7.93 -8.23 -12.98
C LYS A 111 7.38 -8.67 -14.32
N THR A 112 6.84 -7.74 -15.08
CA THR A 112 5.99 -8.08 -16.22
C THR A 112 6.80 -8.14 -17.53
N ARG A 113 7.92 -7.42 -17.65
CA ARG A 113 8.74 -7.32 -18.88
C ARG A 113 9.17 -8.65 -19.52
N GLU A 114 9.21 -9.75 -18.76
CA GLU A 114 9.61 -11.06 -19.28
C GLU A 114 8.45 -11.89 -19.88
N TRP A 115 7.20 -11.44 -19.75
CA TRP A 115 6.01 -12.23 -20.11
C TRP A 115 5.62 -12.17 -21.59
N GLY A 116 6.52 -11.67 -22.44
CA GLY A 116 6.32 -11.52 -23.88
C GLY A 116 5.68 -10.19 -24.26
N LYS A 117 5.41 -10.02 -25.55
CA LYS A 117 4.82 -8.79 -26.09
C LYS A 117 3.29 -8.87 -26.06
N PRO A 118 2.60 -7.83 -25.57
CA PRO A 118 1.15 -7.73 -25.69
C PRO A 118 0.71 -7.46 -27.14
N THR A 119 -0.56 -7.73 -27.42
CA THR A 119 -1.26 -7.13 -28.57
C THR A 119 -1.98 -5.88 -28.09
N VAL A 120 -1.55 -4.70 -28.53
CA VAL A 120 -2.11 -3.40 -28.09
C VAL A 120 -2.83 -2.71 -29.24
N ALA A 121 -4.05 -2.27 -28.98
CA ALA A 121 -4.84 -1.36 -29.79
C ALA A 121 -5.23 -0.13 -28.96
N ASN A 122 -5.82 0.89 -29.58
CA ASN A 122 -6.05 2.21 -28.95
C ASN A 122 -6.64 2.15 -27.52
N LYS A 123 -7.68 1.34 -27.30
CA LYS A 123 -8.35 1.22 -25.99
C LYS A 123 -8.45 -0.21 -25.49
N LYS A 124 -7.66 -1.11 -26.05
CA LYS A 124 -7.75 -2.54 -25.82
C LYS A 124 -6.37 -3.17 -25.86
N ALA A 125 -6.07 -4.07 -24.94
CA ALA A 125 -4.83 -4.82 -24.95
C ALA A 125 -5.07 -6.29 -24.58
N SER A 126 -4.25 -7.20 -25.08
CA SER A 126 -4.22 -8.60 -24.66
C SER A 126 -2.79 -9.07 -24.41
N PHE A 127 -2.59 -9.81 -23.33
CA PHE A 127 -1.26 -10.13 -22.80
C PHE A 127 -1.28 -11.28 -21.81
N TYR A 128 -0.11 -11.80 -21.44
CA TYR A 128 0.02 -12.85 -20.44
C TYR A 128 0.46 -12.31 -19.08
N LEU A 129 -0.06 -12.93 -18.01
CA LEU A 129 0.43 -12.81 -16.65
C LEU A 129 0.97 -14.18 -16.23
N ALA A 130 2.28 -14.25 -15.97
CA ALA A 130 2.96 -15.53 -15.66
C ALA A 130 3.24 -15.73 -14.17
N ASP A 131 2.95 -14.72 -13.35
CA ASP A 131 3.17 -14.77 -11.91
C ASP A 131 1.98 -14.21 -11.14
N LYS A 132 1.94 -14.56 -9.85
CA LYS A 132 0.99 -14.03 -8.88
C LYS A 132 1.46 -12.64 -8.43
N GLY A 133 0.52 -11.80 -8.06
CA GLY A 133 0.83 -10.44 -7.64
C GLY A 133 -0.29 -9.47 -7.93
N GLN A 134 0.03 -8.19 -7.80
CA GLN A 134 -0.93 -7.11 -7.84
C GLN A 134 -0.48 -6.15 -8.93
N PHE A 135 -1.27 -6.01 -9.99
CA PHE A 135 -0.83 -5.33 -11.20
C PHE A 135 -1.73 -4.16 -11.57
N SER A 136 -1.15 -2.98 -11.83
CA SER A 136 -1.85 -1.85 -12.43
C SER A 136 -1.78 -1.97 -13.95
N VAL A 137 -2.90 -1.71 -14.63
CA VAL A 137 -3.01 -1.75 -16.09
C VAL A 137 -3.40 -0.37 -16.59
N GLU A 138 -2.52 0.24 -17.37
CA GLU A 138 -2.59 1.67 -17.69
C GLU A 138 -2.56 1.91 -19.20
N PHE A 139 -3.53 2.69 -19.66
CA PHE A 139 -3.58 3.28 -21.00
C PHE A 139 -3.26 4.77 -20.88
N ALA A 140 -2.02 5.08 -20.49
CA ALA A 140 -1.53 6.42 -20.23
C ALA A 140 -0.06 6.51 -20.61
N SER A 141 0.43 7.73 -20.86
CA SER A 141 1.86 7.94 -21.07
C SER A 141 2.61 8.01 -19.74
N GLN A 142 3.93 7.86 -19.79
CA GLN A 142 4.76 8.01 -18.61
C GLN A 142 4.69 9.45 -18.06
N GLU A 143 4.67 10.44 -18.96
CA GLU A 143 4.59 11.87 -18.64
C GLU A 143 3.27 12.24 -17.96
N TYR A 144 2.21 11.46 -18.17
CA TYR A 144 0.95 11.62 -17.45
C TYR A 144 1.17 11.61 -15.93
N TRP A 145 2.05 10.72 -15.45
CA TRP A 145 2.35 10.53 -14.02
C TRP A 145 3.21 11.63 -13.42
N GLN A 146 3.74 12.55 -14.23
CA GLN A 146 4.46 13.73 -13.77
C GLN A 146 3.57 14.96 -13.66
N ALA A 147 2.31 14.88 -14.08
CA ALA A 147 1.44 16.03 -14.23
C ALA A 147 0.23 15.95 -13.29
N GLU A 148 -0.35 17.11 -12.97
CA GLU A 148 -1.56 17.24 -12.13
C GLU A 148 -2.72 16.30 -12.55
N PRO A 149 -2.96 16.00 -13.84
CA PRO A 149 -3.97 15.01 -14.22
C PRO A 149 -3.81 13.63 -13.57
N ALA A 150 -2.60 13.22 -13.17
CA ALA A 150 -2.33 11.99 -12.43
C ALA A 150 -3.18 11.84 -11.15
N LEU A 151 -3.50 12.97 -10.53
CA LEU A 151 -4.31 13.02 -9.31
C LEU A 151 -5.75 12.58 -9.55
N SER A 152 -6.21 12.57 -10.82
CA SER A 152 -7.60 12.28 -11.21
C SER A 152 -7.79 10.94 -11.94
N PHE A 153 -6.82 10.03 -11.85
CA PHE A 153 -6.76 8.84 -12.70
C PHE A 153 -7.78 7.76 -12.34
N ASP A 154 -8.36 7.15 -13.37
CA ASP A 154 -9.22 5.97 -13.25
C ASP A 154 -8.37 4.70 -13.43
N ALA A 155 -8.01 4.04 -12.34
CA ALA A 155 -7.15 2.88 -12.35
C ALA A 155 -7.89 1.56 -12.66
N LEU A 156 -7.17 0.62 -13.28
CA LEU A 156 -7.53 -0.79 -13.31
C LEU A 156 -6.45 -1.61 -12.62
N MET A 157 -6.82 -2.31 -11.56
CA MET A 157 -5.96 -3.29 -10.89
C MET A 157 -6.36 -4.72 -11.25
N LEU A 158 -5.39 -5.59 -11.48
CA LEU A 158 -5.55 -7.03 -11.62
C LEU A 158 -4.89 -7.70 -10.41
N PHE A 159 -5.70 -8.30 -9.56
CA PHE A 159 -5.23 -9.03 -8.39
C PHE A 159 -5.12 -10.51 -8.74
N VAL A 160 -3.91 -10.96 -9.06
CA VAL A 160 -3.62 -12.34 -9.48
C VAL A 160 -3.23 -13.15 -8.25
N ASN A 161 -4.22 -13.83 -7.69
CA ASN A 161 -4.09 -14.56 -6.44
C ASN A 161 -3.81 -16.06 -6.67
N PRO A 162 -3.20 -16.76 -5.70
CA PRO A 162 -3.14 -18.22 -5.71
C PRO A 162 -4.54 -18.84 -5.47
N GLU A 163 -4.65 -20.15 -5.73
CA GLU A 163 -5.73 -20.92 -5.11
C GLU A 163 -5.54 -20.90 -3.59
N LEU A 164 -6.63 -20.68 -2.83
CA LEU A 164 -6.57 -20.73 -1.38
C LEU A 164 -6.37 -22.18 -0.92
N VAL A 165 -5.36 -22.40 -0.08
CA VAL A 165 -5.03 -23.73 0.45
C VAL A 165 -6.10 -24.25 1.41
N ASN A 166 -6.79 -23.35 2.10
CA ASN A 166 -7.88 -23.65 3.03
C ASN A 166 -9.18 -23.01 2.52
N PRO A 167 -9.98 -23.71 1.70
CA PRO A 167 -11.34 -23.25 1.37
C PRO A 167 -12.20 -23.20 2.64
N VAL A 168 -13.36 -22.52 2.56
CA VAL A 168 -14.34 -22.32 3.65
C VAL A 168 -14.26 -23.43 4.72
N PRO A 169 -13.94 -23.11 5.99
CA PRO A 169 -13.80 -24.13 7.03
C PRO A 169 -15.05 -25.00 7.12
N SER A 170 -14.88 -26.32 7.16
CA SER A 170 -16.01 -27.24 7.28
C SER A 170 -16.80 -26.95 8.56
N GLY A 171 -18.11 -26.74 8.43
CA GLY A 171 -18.98 -26.40 9.56
C GLY A 171 -18.88 -24.93 10.02
N ALA A 172 -18.29 -24.05 9.21
CA ALA A 172 -18.33 -22.61 9.46
C ALA A 172 -19.79 -22.11 9.57
N THR A 173 -20.02 -21.21 10.53
CA THR A 173 -21.30 -20.55 10.73
C THR A 173 -21.41 -19.39 9.75
N VAL A 174 -22.43 -19.39 8.89
CA VAL A 174 -22.71 -18.26 8.01
C VAL A 174 -23.16 -17.08 8.87
N ILE A 175 -22.45 -15.96 8.78
CA ILE A 175 -22.87 -14.73 9.47
C ILE A 175 -24.14 -14.21 8.80
N SER A 176 -25.10 -13.81 9.63
CA SER A 176 -26.41 -13.31 9.19
C SER A 176 -26.35 -11.80 8.94
N ASP A 177 -26.92 -11.36 7.83
CA ASP A 177 -27.15 -9.94 7.51
C ASP A 177 -28.24 -9.30 8.38
N SER A 178 -29.15 -10.10 8.94
CA SER A 178 -30.23 -9.62 9.82
C SER A 178 -29.84 -9.35 11.28
N ASP A 179 -28.56 -9.52 11.65
CA ASP A 179 -28.10 -9.20 12.99
C ASP A 179 -28.09 -7.68 13.22
N SER A 180 -28.91 -7.21 14.16
CA SER A 180 -29.07 -5.79 14.48
C SER A 180 -28.09 -5.27 15.55
N SER A 181 -27.28 -6.13 16.17
CA SER A 181 -26.32 -5.69 17.19
C SER A 181 -25.16 -4.92 16.55
N ALA A 182 -24.83 -3.71 17.03
CA ALA A 182 -23.67 -2.97 16.52
C ALA A 182 -22.34 -3.72 16.74
N LEU A 183 -22.27 -4.49 17.83
CA LEU A 183 -21.13 -5.34 18.19
C LEU A 183 -21.53 -6.82 18.15
N VAL A 184 -20.75 -7.64 17.45
CA VAL A 184 -20.91 -9.09 17.39
C VAL A 184 -19.68 -9.76 17.97
N ASP A 185 -19.88 -10.46 19.08
CA ASP A 185 -18.86 -11.30 19.70
C ASP A 185 -18.83 -12.68 19.02
N LEU A 186 -17.71 -13.01 18.38
CA LEU A 186 -17.54 -14.28 17.64
C LEU A 186 -17.13 -15.45 18.54
N GLY A 187 -16.76 -15.23 19.79
CA GLY A 187 -16.32 -16.27 20.72
C GLY A 187 -15.09 -17.10 20.27
N PRO A 188 -14.50 -17.87 21.20
CA PRO A 188 -13.29 -18.66 20.92
C PRO A 188 -13.60 -20.00 20.23
N ASN A 189 -12.66 -20.53 19.46
CA ASN A 189 -12.74 -21.83 18.77
C ASN A 189 -13.95 -21.93 17.83
N LYS A 190 -14.17 -20.89 17.03
CA LYS A 190 -15.32 -20.76 16.13
C LYS A 190 -14.87 -20.37 14.73
N ASN A 191 -15.58 -20.91 13.76
CA ASN A 191 -15.34 -20.66 12.35
C ASN A 191 -16.57 -19.97 11.76
N TYR A 192 -16.35 -18.90 11.01
CA TYR A 192 -17.38 -18.06 10.42
C TYR A 192 -17.15 -17.90 8.92
N VAL A 193 -18.24 -17.68 8.18
CA VAL A 193 -18.19 -17.35 6.77
C VAL A 193 -19.12 -16.17 6.44
N PHE A 194 -18.58 -15.19 5.72
CA PHE A 194 -19.35 -14.20 4.99
C PHE A 194 -19.57 -14.73 3.58
N SER A 195 -20.81 -15.09 3.27
CA SER A 195 -21.15 -15.70 1.98
C SER A 195 -21.31 -14.67 0.88
N ALA A 196 -20.91 -15.02 -0.35
CA ALA A 196 -21.06 -14.17 -1.52
C ALA A 196 -22.53 -13.97 -1.94
N ASP A 197 -23.44 -14.82 -1.45
CA ASP A 197 -24.87 -14.72 -1.73
C ASP A 197 -25.57 -13.60 -0.92
N ASN A 198 -24.87 -13.00 0.05
CA ASN A 198 -25.40 -11.95 0.91
C ASN A 198 -24.71 -10.61 0.67
N THR A 199 -25.45 -9.52 0.85
CA THR A 199 -24.89 -8.16 0.97
C THR A 199 -24.90 -7.77 2.43
N TYR A 200 -23.74 -7.57 3.01
CA TYR A 200 -23.59 -7.30 4.45
C TYR A 200 -23.47 -5.79 4.67
N ASP A 201 -24.63 -5.15 4.83
CA ASP A 201 -24.75 -3.73 5.06
C ASP A 201 -25.84 -3.45 6.10
N TRP A 202 -25.43 -2.93 7.26
CA TRP A 202 -26.31 -2.68 8.41
C TRP A 202 -26.74 -1.21 8.52
N GLY A 203 -26.33 -0.34 7.59
CA GLY A 203 -26.65 1.09 7.67
C GLY A 203 -25.90 1.85 8.76
N ALA A 204 -24.95 1.22 9.44
CA ALA A 204 -24.15 1.77 10.53
C ALA A 204 -22.84 0.96 10.66
N ASP A 205 -21.88 1.49 11.44
CA ASP A 205 -20.66 0.74 11.78
C ASP A 205 -21.02 -0.58 12.48
N LYS A 206 -20.38 -1.65 12.03
CA LYS A 206 -20.59 -3.02 12.51
C LYS A 206 -19.25 -3.57 12.93
N VAL A 207 -19.15 -4.03 14.16
CA VAL A 207 -17.88 -4.46 14.75
C VAL A 207 -17.95 -5.95 15.08
N PHE A 208 -16.99 -6.72 14.57
CA PHE A 208 -16.82 -8.14 14.88
C PHE A 208 -15.61 -8.34 15.79
N LYS A 209 -15.86 -8.84 17.01
CA LYS A 209 -14.82 -9.10 18.00
C LYS A 209 -14.33 -10.54 17.90
N VAL A 210 -13.03 -10.72 17.67
CA VAL A 210 -12.39 -12.03 17.57
C VAL A 210 -11.82 -12.53 18.90
N HIS A 211 -11.63 -13.84 19.00
CA HIS A 211 -11.05 -14.51 20.17
C HIS A 211 -10.01 -15.56 19.74
N ASP A 212 -9.49 -16.31 20.72
CA ASP A 212 -8.56 -17.40 20.49
C ASP A 212 -9.16 -18.46 19.54
N ASN A 213 -8.37 -18.88 18.55
CA ASN A 213 -8.75 -19.89 17.56
C ASN A 213 -10.03 -19.52 16.77
N THR A 214 -10.25 -18.23 16.51
CA THR A 214 -11.33 -17.76 15.63
C THR A 214 -10.87 -17.77 14.17
N GLU A 215 -11.66 -18.39 13.29
CA GLU A 215 -11.46 -18.32 11.84
C GLU A 215 -12.62 -17.57 11.17
N ILE A 216 -12.31 -16.64 10.28
CA ILE A 216 -13.28 -15.90 9.48
C ILE A 216 -12.91 -16.05 8.01
N HIS A 217 -13.88 -16.50 7.20
CA HIS A 217 -13.71 -16.63 5.76
C HIS A 217 -14.63 -15.69 4.99
N PHE A 218 -14.09 -14.98 4.00
CA PHE A 218 -14.83 -14.13 3.08
C PHE A 218 -14.88 -14.78 1.71
N GLU A 219 -16.04 -15.31 1.32
CA GLU A 219 -16.20 -15.91 0.00
C GLU A 219 -15.88 -14.90 -1.12
N ALA A 220 -15.37 -15.39 -2.24
CA ALA A 220 -15.11 -14.54 -3.40
C ALA A 220 -16.42 -13.90 -3.89
N GLY A 221 -16.50 -12.58 -3.83
CA GLY A 221 -17.71 -11.81 -4.15
C GLY A 221 -18.47 -11.28 -2.94
N ALA A 222 -18.20 -11.78 -1.72
CA ALA A 222 -18.74 -11.19 -0.50
C ALA A 222 -18.26 -9.74 -0.36
N HIS A 223 -19.16 -8.85 0.07
CA HIS A 223 -18.87 -7.45 0.40
C HIS A 223 -19.46 -7.16 1.77
N VAL A 224 -18.60 -6.82 2.72
CA VAL A 224 -18.93 -6.66 4.13
C VAL A 224 -18.58 -5.26 4.61
N ARG A 225 -19.59 -4.51 5.05
CA ARG A 225 -19.38 -3.20 5.68
C ARG A 225 -19.24 -3.35 7.19
N ALA A 226 -18.00 -3.47 7.66
CA ALA A 226 -17.71 -3.76 9.05
C ALA A 226 -16.24 -3.49 9.40
N ARG A 227 -15.92 -3.68 10.69
CA ARG A 227 -14.56 -3.80 11.23
C ARG A 227 -14.36 -5.15 11.91
N ILE A 228 -13.12 -5.61 11.96
CA ILE A 228 -12.73 -6.81 12.70
C ILE A 228 -11.68 -6.42 13.74
N VAL A 229 -12.00 -6.62 15.01
CA VAL A 229 -11.19 -6.08 16.10
C VAL A 229 -10.97 -7.08 17.23
N GLN A 230 -9.97 -6.81 18.05
CA GLN A 230 -9.78 -7.42 19.35
C GLN A 230 -9.40 -6.33 20.37
N THR A 231 -10.07 -6.33 21.52
CA THR A 231 -10.20 -5.09 22.32
C THR A 231 -10.21 -5.27 23.84
N GLU A 232 -9.60 -6.34 24.39
CA GLU A 232 -9.56 -6.56 25.85
C GLU A 232 -8.43 -7.51 26.28
N LYS A 233 -8.01 -8.43 25.39
CA LYS A 233 -6.99 -9.44 25.66
C LYS A 233 -6.30 -9.90 24.39
N LYS A 234 -5.01 -10.16 24.49
CA LYS A 234 -4.24 -10.80 23.42
C LYS A 234 -4.84 -12.15 23.03
N VAL A 235 -5.02 -12.36 21.74
CA VAL A 235 -5.53 -13.62 21.19
C VAL A 235 -4.42 -14.48 20.59
N GLU A 236 -4.72 -15.75 20.36
CA GLU A 236 -3.86 -16.64 19.57
C GLU A 236 -4.61 -17.35 18.45
N ASN A 237 -3.90 -17.62 17.35
CA ASN A 237 -4.38 -18.47 16.24
C ASN A 237 -5.64 -17.92 15.54
N VAL A 238 -5.68 -16.62 15.26
CA VAL A 238 -6.77 -16.03 14.46
C VAL A 238 -6.45 -16.12 12.98
N LEU A 239 -7.38 -16.62 12.17
CA LEU A 239 -7.28 -16.64 10.71
C LEU A 239 -8.41 -15.82 10.09
N ILE A 240 -8.04 -14.80 9.32
CA ILE A 240 -8.95 -14.07 8.43
C ILE A 240 -8.54 -14.39 7.00
N SER A 241 -9.43 -14.95 6.20
CA SER A 241 -9.08 -15.46 4.87
C SER A 241 -10.16 -15.19 3.84
N GLY A 242 -9.80 -15.30 2.56
CA GLY A 242 -10.75 -15.26 1.46
C GLY A 242 -10.51 -14.10 0.50
N TYR A 243 -11.21 -14.10 -0.63
CA TYR A 243 -11.10 -13.07 -1.67
C TYR A 243 -12.36 -12.17 -1.73
N GLY A 244 -13.05 -12.03 -0.61
CA GLY A 244 -14.10 -11.03 -0.45
C GLY A 244 -13.55 -9.62 -0.18
N THR A 245 -14.49 -8.70 0.08
CA THR A 245 -14.21 -7.29 0.35
C THR A 245 -14.70 -6.92 1.75
N LEU A 246 -13.83 -6.31 2.55
CA LEU A 246 -14.15 -5.64 3.81
C LEU A 246 -14.09 -4.13 3.58
N ASP A 247 -15.15 -3.42 3.94
CA ASP A 247 -15.39 -2.03 3.59
C ASP A 247 -15.72 -1.20 4.82
N THR A 248 -14.86 -0.25 5.19
CA THR A 248 -15.19 0.75 6.20
C THR A 248 -15.96 1.87 5.53
N HIS A 249 -17.30 1.84 5.61
CA HIS A 249 -18.17 2.78 4.91
C HIS A 249 -18.81 3.85 5.82
N TYR A 250 -18.91 3.59 7.12
CA TYR A 250 -19.63 4.47 8.04
C TYR A 250 -18.66 5.28 8.89
N ASP A 251 -19.14 6.45 9.33
CA ASP A 251 -18.52 7.19 10.42
C ASP A 251 -18.30 6.26 11.60
N LEU A 252 -17.09 6.33 12.12
CA LEU A 252 -16.70 5.54 13.26
C LEU A 252 -17.10 6.35 14.48
N GLU A 253 -18.07 5.82 15.21
CA GLU A 253 -18.37 6.32 16.55
C GLU A 253 -17.10 6.18 17.39
N PRO A 254 -16.79 7.17 18.26
CA PRO A 254 -15.62 7.09 19.14
C PRO A 254 -15.61 5.75 19.86
N ASP A 255 -14.52 5.00 19.74
CA ASP A 255 -14.50 3.64 20.25
C ASP A 255 -14.61 3.65 21.79
N VAL A 256 -15.58 2.90 22.28
CA VAL A 256 -15.74 2.62 23.70
C VAL A 256 -14.97 1.34 23.99
N VAL A 257 -14.10 1.35 25.00
CA VAL A 257 -13.38 0.15 25.43
C VAL A 257 -14.34 -1.03 25.62
N GLY A 258 -13.99 -2.18 25.05
CA GLY A 258 -14.87 -3.34 24.84
C GLY A 258 -15.48 -3.44 23.43
N VAL A 259 -15.41 -2.36 22.65
CA VAL A 259 -15.73 -2.28 21.20
C VAL A 259 -14.46 -2.07 20.37
N SER A 260 -13.52 -1.24 20.83
CA SER A 260 -12.12 -1.14 20.36
C SER A 260 -11.25 -0.57 21.50
N ASP A 261 -9.99 -0.99 21.58
CA ASP A 261 -9.12 -0.68 22.73
C ASP A 261 -8.33 0.63 22.57
N ASP A 262 -8.15 1.12 21.35
CA ASP A 262 -7.14 2.12 21.07
C ASP A 262 -7.67 3.43 20.48
N ALA A 263 -9.00 3.64 20.52
CA ALA A 263 -9.72 4.73 19.86
C ALA A 263 -9.35 4.95 18.39
N THR A 264 -8.51 4.08 17.83
CA THR A 264 -8.00 4.23 16.49
C THR A 264 -8.90 3.42 15.61
N HIS A 265 -9.23 4.06 14.51
CA HIS A 265 -10.32 3.68 13.65
C HIS A 265 -9.87 2.62 12.64
N GLN A 266 -9.29 1.54 13.17
CA GLN A 266 -8.71 0.41 12.47
C GLN A 266 -9.80 -0.39 11.74
N THR A 267 -9.64 -0.67 10.44
CA THR A 267 -10.52 -1.63 9.78
C THR A 267 -10.28 -3.04 10.30
N ILE A 268 -9.01 -3.41 10.49
CA ILE A 268 -8.60 -4.62 11.22
C ILE A 268 -7.58 -4.24 12.29
N GLY A 269 -7.95 -4.42 13.56
CA GLY A 269 -7.11 -4.16 14.73
C GLY A 269 -7.04 -5.38 15.65
N ILE A 270 -5.94 -6.13 15.65
CA ILE A 270 -5.84 -7.38 16.42
C ILE A 270 -4.50 -7.46 17.16
N TYR A 271 -4.55 -7.89 18.42
CA TYR A 271 -3.37 -8.08 19.22
C TYR A 271 -3.19 -9.55 19.66
N GLY A 272 -1.98 -10.09 19.54
CA GLY A 272 -1.74 -11.51 19.80
C GLY A 272 -0.60 -12.16 19.03
N LYS A 273 -0.62 -13.49 18.96
CA LYS A 273 0.38 -14.30 18.22
C LYS A 273 -0.32 -15.23 17.23
N ASN A 274 0.41 -15.66 16.20
CA ASN A 274 -0.10 -16.51 15.11
C ASN A 274 -1.40 -15.96 14.49
N ILE A 275 -1.40 -14.66 14.18
CA ILE A 275 -2.51 -13.98 13.50
C ILE A 275 -2.23 -14.00 12.00
N ARG A 276 -3.18 -14.50 11.21
CA ARG A 276 -3.02 -14.69 9.78
C ARG A 276 -4.13 -13.97 9.01
N VAL A 277 -3.76 -13.12 8.06
CA VAL A 277 -4.70 -12.45 7.15
C VAL A 277 -4.30 -12.74 5.71
N VAL A 278 -5.19 -13.37 4.94
CA VAL A 278 -4.87 -13.85 3.58
C VAL A 278 -5.94 -13.50 2.56
N GLY A 279 -5.56 -12.81 1.49
CA GLY A 279 -6.37 -12.61 0.28
C GLY A 279 -7.35 -11.44 0.28
N LEU A 280 -7.71 -10.94 1.47
CA LEU A 280 -8.79 -9.97 1.66
C LEU A 280 -8.53 -8.66 0.90
N THR A 281 -9.58 -8.10 0.30
CA THR A 281 -9.56 -6.72 -0.20
C THR A 281 -10.20 -5.82 0.84
N ILE A 282 -9.45 -4.87 1.35
CA ILE A 282 -9.89 -3.92 2.37
C ILE A 282 -10.00 -2.55 1.70
N VAL A 283 -11.18 -1.95 1.77
CA VAL A 283 -11.47 -0.63 1.21
C VAL A 283 -12.04 0.27 2.28
N ASN A 284 -11.90 1.57 2.10
CA ASN A 284 -12.63 2.56 2.87
C ASN A 284 -13.43 3.42 1.90
N THR A 285 -14.75 3.26 1.94
CA THR A 285 -15.70 4.02 1.10
C THR A 285 -16.49 5.04 1.90
N ASN A 286 -16.05 5.35 3.12
CA ASN A 286 -16.73 6.32 3.96
C ASN A 286 -16.79 7.70 3.25
N PRO A 287 -18.00 8.27 3.06
CA PRO A 287 -18.14 9.57 2.41
C PRO A 287 -17.64 10.75 3.25
N THR A 288 -17.43 10.55 4.54
CA THR A 288 -16.93 11.57 5.43
C THR A 288 -15.43 11.41 5.68
N CYS A 289 -14.89 12.47 6.23
CA CYS A 289 -13.63 12.52 6.95
C CYS A 289 -13.56 11.49 8.09
N ALA A 290 -13.17 10.26 7.79
CA ALA A 290 -12.90 9.28 8.85
C ALA A 290 -11.75 9.79 9.74
N ALA A 291 -11.82 9.50 11.04
CA ALA A 291 -10.69 9.75 11.93
C ALA A 291 -9.53 8.75 11.65
N TRP A 292 -8.38 9.02 12.26
CA TRP A 292 -7.12 8.31 12.11
C TRP A 292 -7.25 6.79 12.30
N GLY A 293 -6.77 6.00 11.35
CA GLY A 293 -6.89 4.55 11.36
C GLY A 293 -5.94 3.88 10.38
N TYR A 294 -5.99 2.55 10.35
CA TYR A 294 -5.22 1.76 9.40
C TYR A 294 -6.18 0.84 8.68
N CYS A 295 -5.82 0.51 7.44
CA CYS A 295 -6.39 -0.62 6.75
C CYS A 295 -6.18 -1.93 7.55
N LEU A 296 -4.95 -2.15 8.04
CA LEU A 296 -4.62 -3.34 8.82
C LEU A 296 -3.51 -3.03 9.81
N ASN A 297 -3.79 -3.26 11.08
CA ASN A 297 -2.85 -3.10 12.16
C ASN A 297 -2.90 -4.32 13.10
N ILE A 298 -1.83 -5.11 13.10
CA ILE A 298 -1.73 -6.28 13.96
C ILE A 298 -0.51 -6.12 14.85
N ASN A 299 -0.71 -6.09 16.17
CA ASN A 299 0.33 -5.78 17.14
C ASN A 299 1.16 -4.55 16.76
N ALA A 300 0.49 -3.45 16.36
CA ALA A 300 1.19 -2.17 16.37
C ALA A 300 1.93 -2.07 17.68
N ASN A 301 3.21 -1.70 17.60
CA ASN A 301 3.84 -1.23 18.81
C ASN A 301 2.93 -0.15 19.37
N TRP A 302 2.75 0.99 18.68
CA TRP A 302 2.31 2.32 19.21
C TRP A 302 0.93 2.34 19.87
N SER A 303 0.18 1.25 19.80
CA SER A 303 -1.15 1.12 20.37
C SER A 303 -1.11 0.33 21.70
N PRO A 304 -1.34 0.98 22.86
CA PRO A 304 -1.50 0.28 24.13
C PRO A 304 -2.85 -0.43 24.22
N ILE A 305 -3.00 -1.31 25.22
CA ILE A 305 -4.30 -1.88 25.58
C ILE A 305 -5.15 -0.78 26.25
N GLY A 306 -6.37 -0.62 25.77
CA GLY A 306 -7.38 0.28 26.31
C GLY A 306 -7.74 -0.04 27.76
N VAL A 307 -8.13 0.99 28.52
CA VAL A 307 -8.65 0.83 29.87
C VAL A 307 -10.10 1.25 29.89
N ALA A 308 -10.98 0.42 30.47
CA ALA A 308 -12.41 0.69 30.49
C ALA A 308 -12.73 2.09 31.06
N GLY A 309 -13.35 2.95 30.26
CA GLY A 309 -13.66 4.35 30.61
C GLY A 309 -12.53 5.35 30.43
N ASP A 310 -11.37 4.91 29.93
CA ASP A 310 -10.21 5.72 29.56
C ASP A 310 -9.57 5.12 28.28
N PRO A 311 -10.27 5.16 27.12
CA PRO A 311 -9.69 4.71 25.87
C PRO A 311 -8.39 5.47 25.60
N PHE A 312 -7.45 4.81 24.93
CA PHE A 312 -6.27 5.50 24.46
C PHE A 312 -6.63 6.31 23.23
N GLU A 313 -6.27 7.58 23.19
CA GLU A 313 -6.41 8.40 21.99
C GLU A 313 -5.02 8.69 21.42
N ALA A 314 -4.88 8.60 20.09
CA ALA A 314 -3.59 8.85 19.44
C ALA A 314 -3.07 10.29 19.65
N ASP A 315 -3.96 11.24 19.96
CA ASP A 315 -3.61 12.62 20.30
C ASP A 315 -2.86 12.73 21.65
N GLU A 316 -3.00 11.76 22.56
CA GLU A 316 -2.20 11.66 23.79
C GLU A 316 -0.70 11.56 23.47
N LEU A 317 -0.35 11.01 22.30
CA LEU A 317 1.03 10.93 21.82
C LEU A 317 1.53 12.24 21.19
N GLN A 318 0.60 13.13 20.86
CA GLN A 318 0.82 14.36 20.09
C GLN A 318 0.72 15.62 20.97
N ASP A 319 0.14 15.50 22.18
CA ASP A 319 -0.01 16.63 23.10
C ASP A 319 1.35 17.13 23.59
N GLN A 320 1.81 18.21 22.96
CA GLN A 320 3.08 18.83 23.29
C GLN A 320 3.09 19.54 24.65
N THR A 321 1.92 19.75 25.26
CA THR A 321 1.75 20.43 26.55
C THR A 321 1.96 19.48 27.73
N MET A 322 1.90 18.17 27.51
CA MET A 322 2.26 17.16 28.50
C MET A 322 3.78 17.14 28.69
N PRO A 323 4.30 17.34 29.92
CA PRO A 323 5.72 17.26 30.17
C PRO A 323 6.19 15.81 29.96
N ALA A 324 6.97 15.55 28.91
CA ALA A 324 7.58 14.24 28.73
C ALA A 324 8.38 13.85 30.00
N PRO A 325 8.22 12.64 30.58
CA PRO A 325 7.47 11.48 30.11
C PRO A 325 6.18 11.18 30.93
N THR A 326 5.39 12.18 31.31
CA THR A 326 4.17 11.95 32.13
C THR A 326 2.99 11.42 31.32
N TYR A 327 3.23 10.39 30.50
CA TYR A 327 2.14 9.63 29.92
C TYR A 327 1.42 8.87 31.03
N LYS A 328 0.10 8.68 30.87
CA LYS A 328 -0.64 7.78 31.75
C LYS A 328 -0.03 6.39 31.67
N THR A 329 -0.02 5.66 32.78
CA THR A 329 0.34 4.24 32.78
C THR A 329 -0.67 3.47 31.94
N ARG A 330 -0.28 3.13 30.71
CA ARG A 330 -1.05 2.27 29.80
C ARG A 330 -0.20 1.06 29.44
N GLN A 331 -0.82 -0.11 29.50
CA GLN A 331 -0.12 -1.36 29.22
C GLN A 331 0.23 -1.44 27.73
N ALA A 332 1.52 -1.44 27.40
CA ALA A 332 1.95 -1.50 26.02
C ALA A 332 1.84 -2.91 25.43
N HIS A 333 1.71 -3.00 24.11
CA HIS A 333 1.49 -4.26 23.42
C HIS A 333 2.79 -4.94 22.97
N CYS A 334 3.16 -6.04 23.63
CA CYS A 334 4.38 -6.81 23.33
C CYS A 334 5.68 -5.97 23.35
N GLN A 335 5.66 -4.91 24.15
CA GLN A 335 6.79 -4.04 24.42
C GLN A 335 7.34 -4.32 25.83
N GLU A 336 8.63 -4.10 26.04
CA GLU A 336 9.30 -4.27 27.33
C GLU A 336 8.85 -3.26 28.39
N LYS A 337 8.38 -2.10 27.94
CA LYS A 337 7.95 -0.97 28.78
C LYS A 337 6.52 -0.58 28.47
N ASN A 338 5.79 -0.15 29.49
CA ASN A 338 4.50 0.53 29.35
C ASN A 338 4.71 1.96 28.84
N MET A 339 3.62 2.68 28.52
CA MET A 339 3.71 4.06 28.04
C MET A 339 4.39 5.05 28.99
N ASP A 340 4.35 4.78 30.30
CA ASP A 340 4.98 5.59 31.35
C ASP A 340 6.41 5.12 31.70
N ASP A 341 7.03 4.29 30.85
CA ASP A 341 8.35 3.66 31.06
C ASP A 341 8.44 2.65 32.22
N SER A 342 7.32 2.33 32.89
CA SER A 342 7.28 1.23 33.85
C SER A 342 7.48 -0.12 33.14
N ASP A 343 8.02 -1.11 33.84
CA ASP A 343 8.21 -2.45 33.28
C ASP A 343 6.87 -3.07 32.86
N ASN A 344 6.77 -3.53 31.61
CA ASN A 344 5.66 -4.37 31.21
C ASN A 344 5.92 -5.80 31.70
N THR A 345 4.95 -6.38 32.40
CA THR A 345 5.10 -7.71 33.01
C THR A 345 4.29 -8.79 32.28
N ASN A 346 3.49 -8.41 31.29
CA ASN A 346 2.63 -9.33 30.56
C ASN A 346 3.06 -9.40 29.09
N PHE A 347 3.76 -10.49 28.77
CA PHE A 347 4.14 -10.90 27.42
C PHE A 347 3.36 -12.14 26.96
N ASP A 348 2.29 -12.50 27.67
CA ASP A 348 1.43 -13.61 27.27
C ASP A 348 0.96 -13.35 25.84
N ASN A 349 0.93 -14.38 24.99
CA ASN A 349 0.50 -14.28 23.60
C ASN A 349 1.23 -13.21 22.75
N CYS A 350 2.45 -12.84 23.12
CA CYS A 350 3.33 -12.06 22.26
C CYS A 350 4.18 -12.96 21.36
N PRO A 351 4.43 -12.55 20.10
CA PRO A 351 5.29 -13.30 19.21
C PRO A 351 6.74 -13.26 19.71
N THR A 352 7.41 -14.42 19.65
CA THR A 352 8.81 -14.58 20.06
C THR A 352 9.72 -14.96 18.90
N SER A 353 9.14 -15.27 17.74
CA SER A 353 9.79 -15.71 16.52
C SER A 353 8.88 -15.45 15.31
N HIS A 354 9.37 -15.75 14.10
CA HIS A 354 8.51 -15.75 12.91
C HIS A 354 7.51 -16.92 12.87
N GLU A 355 7.73 -18.01 13.61
CA GLU A 355 6.82 -19.17 13.62
C GLU A 355 5.51 -18.88 14.34
N ASP A 356 5.56 -18.04 15.39
CA ASP A 356 4.42 -17.53 16.15
C ASP A 356 4.11 -16.06 15.84
N GLY A 357 4.81 -15.46 14.87
CA GLY A 357 4.55 -14.13 14.33
C GLY A 357 3.26 -14.04 13.51
N GLN A 358 2.96 -12.83 13.07
CA GLN A 358 1.79 -12.53 12.25
C GLN A 358 2.15 -12.78 10.77
N THR A 359 1.19 -13.21 9.96
CA THR A 359 1.38 -13.34 8.52
C THR A 359 0.24 -12.66 7.76
N VAL A 360 0.59 -11.66 6.97
CA VAL A 360 -0.31 -10.93 6.08
C VAL A 360 0.10 -11.23 4.65
N SER A 361 -0.76 -11.84 3.85
CA SER A 361 -0.41 -12.17 2.46
C SER A 361 -1.54 -11.98 1.47
N PHE A 362 -1.23 -11.47 0.27
CA PHE A 362 -2.23 -11.19 -0.77
C PHE A 362 -3.36 -10.27 -0.28
N VAL A 363 -3.07 -9.39 0.68
CA VAL A 363 -4.03 -8.38 1.18
C VAL A 363 -3.95 -7.15 0.29
N LYS A 364 -5.09 -6.53 0.02
CA LYS A 364 -5.19 -5.34 -0.83
C LYS A 364 -5.84 -4.22 -0.04
N CYS A 365 -5.05 -3.25 0.38
CA CYS A 365 -5.51 -2.07 1.12
C CYS A 365 -5.72 -0.91 0.16
N MET A 366 -6.92 -0.33 0.13
CA MET A 366 -7.23 0.83 -0.72
C MET A 366 -8.03 1.87 0.06
N THR A 367 -7.37 2.96 0.44
CA THR A 367 -7.97 4.07 1.19
C THR A 367 -7.86 5.37 0.37
N TRP A 368 -8.72 6.34 0.68
CA TRP A 368 -8.71 7.68 0.05
C TRP A 368 -8.49 8.79 1.08
N GLN A 369 -9.02 8.63 2.29
CA GLN A 369 -9.01 9.68 3.30
C GLN A 369 -7.65 9.79 3.99
N MET A 370 -7.28 11.03 4.31
CA MET A 370 -6.12 11.35 5.14
C MET A 370 -6.17 10.61 6.49
N GLY A 371 -5.01 10.22 7.02
CA GLY A 371 -4.92 9.51 8.30
C GLY A 371 -5.35 8.05 8.23
N GLN A 372 -5.59 7.50 7.03
CA GLN A 372 -5.86 6.07 6.80
C GLN A 372 -4.60 5.38 6.26
N ASP A 373 -3.78 4.92 7.18
CA ASP A 373 -2.53 4.22 6.91
C ASP A 373 -2.77 2.85 6.28
N GLY A 374 -1.71 2.27 5.71
CA GLY A 374 -1.74 0.95 5.11
C GLY A 374 -1.56 -0.16 6.15
N ILE A 375 -0.41 -0.83 6.13
CA ILE A 375 -0.20 -2.09 6.83
C ILE A 375 0.89 -1.98 7.90
N ASN A 376 0.57 -2.42 9.12
CA ASN A 376 1.53 -2.79 10.17
C ASN A 376 1.24 -4.22 10.67
N ALA A 377 2.30 -5.02 10.84
CA ALA A 377 2.21 -6.41 11.30
C ALA A 377 2.98 -6.69 12.61
N GLY A 378 3.54 -5.67 13.26
CA GLY A 378 4.17 -5.81 14.57
C GLY A 378 5.47 -6.64 14.58
N LYS A 379 5.95 -6.95 15.78
CA LYS A 379 7.19 -7.70 16.03
C LYS A 379 7.12 -9.11 15.45
N TYR A 380 8.16 -9.52 14.70
CA TYR A 380 8.21 -10.78 13.94
C TYR A 380 7.11 -10.96 12.87
N GLY A 381 6.34 -9.92 12.58
CA GLY A 381 5.32 -9.93 11.53
C GLY A 381 5.92 -10.09 10.14
N THR A 382 5.21 -10.81 9.28
CA THR A 382 5.53 -10.93 7.85
C THR A 382 4.38 -10.37 7.01
N VAL A 383 4.69 -9.43 6.11
CA VAL A 383 3.77 -8.91 5.10
C VAL A 383 4.31 -9.25 3.73
N GLU A 384 3.55 -9.97 2.91
CA GLU A 384 4.01 -10.37 1.59
C GLU A 384 2.95 -10.39 0.48
N ASN A 385 3.37 -10.18 -0.76
CA ASN A 385 2.52 -10.33 -1.96
C ASN A 385 1.26 -9.42 -1.95
N SER A 386 1.32 -8.29 -1.27
CA SER A 386 0.18 -7.41 -0.97
C SER A 386 0.17 -6.15 -1.84
N PHE A 387 -0.98 -5.50 -1.91
CA PHE A 387 -1.17 -4.19 -2.55
C PHE A 387 -1.55 -3.16 -1.51
N VAL A 388 -0.95 -1.99 -1.58
CA VAL A 388 -1.30 -0.86 -0.71
C VAL A 388 -1.47 0.38 -1.56
N ARG A 389 -2.67 0.96 -1.55
CA ARG A 389 -2.97 2.28 -2.08
C ARG A 389 -3.52 3.12 -0.95
N VAL A 390 -2.77 4.12 -0.55
CA VAL A 390 -3.13 5.00 0.56
C VAL A 390 -2.66 6.41 0.29
N ILE A 391 -3.29 7.36 0.98
CA ILE A 391 -2.84 8.75 1.04
C ILE A 391 -1.84 9.01 2.13
N ASP A 392 -1.77 8.16 3.15
CA ASP A 392 -0.83 8.32 4.25
C ASP A 392 0.28 7.25 4.19
N ASP A 393 0.82 6.83 5.32
CA ASP A 393 1.89 5.84 5.37
C ASP A 393 1.47 4.46 4.84
N ALA A 394 2.13 3.95 3.79
CA ALA A 394 1.73 2.70 3.16
C ALA A 394 2.17 1.45 3.96
N ILE A 395 3.43 1.35 4.34
CA ILE A 395 3.90 0.31 5.25
C ILE A 395 4.70 0.91 6.41
N LYS A 396 4.53 0.32 7.59
CA LYS A 396 5.15 0.78 8.84
C LYS A 396 6.02 -0.31 9.45
N PRO A 397 7.23 -0.55 8.91
CA PRO A 397 8.21 -1.46 9.49
C PRO A 397 8.81 -0.88 10.78
N TRP A 398 8.00 -0.65 11.80
CA TRP A 398 8.43 0.01 13.05
C TRP A 398 9.02 -0.95 14.06
N ASP A 399 8.50 -2.18 14.06
CA ASP A 399 8.82 -3.21 15.02
C ASP A 399 10.03 -4.06 14.63
N SER A 400 10.66 -4.67 15.64
CA SER A 400 11.78 -5.59 15.46
C SER A 400 11.44 -6.84 14.64
N HIS A 401 12.40 -7.29 13.85
CA HIS A 401 12.38 -8.54 13.09
C HIS A 401 11.19 -8.64 12.13
N GLY A 402 10.64 -7.53 11.66
CA GLY A 402 9.61 -7.56 10.63
C GLY A 402 10.17 -8.03 9.29
N VAL A 403 9.34 -8.65 8.45
CA VAL A 403 9.66 -8.97 7.06
C VAL A 403 8.56 -8.40 6.16
N TYR A 404 8.90 -7.44 5.32
CA TYR A 404 8.00 -6.82 4.36
C TYR A 404 8.52 -7.10 2.97
N LYS A 405 7.82 -7.92 2.18
CA LYS A 405 8.35 -8.33 0.87
C LYS A 405 7.35 -8.43 -0.25
N ASN A 406 7.79 -8.14 -1.47
CA ASN A 406 6.96 -8.30 -2.65
C ASN A 406 5.64 -7.50 -2.57
N ILE A 407 5.74 -6.25 -2.14
CA ILE A 407 4.57 -5.37 -1.91
C ILE A 407 4.51 -4.34 -3.04
N THR A 408 3.33 -4.20 -3.65
CA THR A 408 3.07 -3.16 -4.65
C THR A 408 2.37 -1.98 -3.98
N ILE A 409 2.93 -0.78 -4.15
CA ILE A 409 2.46 0.44 -3.48
C ILE A 409 2.05 1.47 -4.54
N TRP A 410 0.86 2.03 -4.36
CA TRP A 410 0.40 3.25 -4.99
C TRP A 410 0.29 4.33 -3.92
N GLN A 411 1.34 5.14 -3.79
CA GLN A 411 1.38 6.24 -2.85
C GLN A 411 0.67 7.46 -3.44
N GLN A 412 -0.32 7.98 -2.72
CA GLN A 412 -0.94 9.26 -3.04
C GLN A 412 -0.07 10.42 -2.49
N ALA A 413 -0.66 11.56 -2.16
CA ALA A 413 0.09 12.81 -2.01
C ALA A 413 0.72 13.03 -0.63
N LEU A 414 0.40 12.20 0.36
CA LEU A 414 0.89 12.34 1.73
C LEU A 414 1.56 11.06 2.24
N GLY A 415 2.13 11.10 3.43
CA GLY A 415 2.80 9.96 4.07
C GLY A 415 4.03 9.43 3.32
N TRP A 416 4.57 8.31 3.81
CA TRP A 416 5.70 7.64 3.16
C TRP A 416 5.27 6.26 2.63
N PRO A 417 5.73 5.85 1.43
CA PRO A 417 5.64 4.46 1.00
C PRO A 417 6.23 3.51 2.05
N ILE A 418 7.38 3.88 2.63
CA ILE A 418 8.04 3.15 3.71
C ILE A 418 8.29 4.12 4.87
N ASN A 419 7.45 4.07 5.89
CA ASN A 419 7.56 4.93 7.06
C ASN A 419 8.39 4.23 8.17
N PHE A 420 9.48 4.86 8.60
CA PHE A 420 10.35 4.40 9.68
C PHE A 420 10.11 5.07 11.02
N GLY A 421 9.30 6.13 11.08
CA GLY A 421 9.20 6.93 12.28
C GLY A 421 7.97 7.82 12.31
N TRP A 422 7.30 7.72 13.45
CA TRP A 422 6.57 8.80 14.11
C TRP A 422 6.81 8.64 15.60
N TRP A 423 6.46 7.45 16.08
CA TRP A 423 6.46 7.10 17.48
C TRP A 423 6.97 5.67 17.66
N ASN A 424 7.65 5.41 18.77
CA ASN A 424 8.16 4.10 19.21
C ASN A 424 8.40 4.19 20.73
N TRP A 425 8.30 3.11 21.50
CA TRP A 425 8.69 3.14 22.92
C TRP A 425 10.19 3.22 23.12
N ASN A 426 10.61 3.43 24.36
CA ASN A 426 11.98 3.27 24.85
C ASN A 426 12.47 1.80 24.86
N GLN A 427 12.36 1.10 23.72
CA GLN A 427 12.94 -0.22 23.49
C GLN A 427 13.62 -0.28 22.12
N PRO A 428 14.67 -1.09 21.92
CA PRO A 428 15.36 -1.14 20.63
C PRO A 428 14.50 -1.82 19.56
N ASP A 429 14.54 -1.30 18.33
CA ASP A 429 13.98 -1.95 17.16
C ASP A 429 15.08 -2.49 16.27
N LEU A 430 15.04 -3.79 16.00
CA LEU A 430 16.19 -4.52 15.49
C LEU A 430 15.87 -5.36 14.25
N GLY A 431 16.74 -5.29 13.24
CA GLY A 431 16.89 -6.37 12.26
C GLY A 431 15.69 -6.61 11.34
N THR A 432 14.88 -5.58 11.08
CA THR A 432 13.76 -5.67 10.14
C THR A 432 14.24 -5.66 8.68
N VAL A 433 13.58 -6.46 7.86
CA VAL A 433 13.88 -6.63 6.43
C VAL A 433 12.72 -6.11 5.59
N VAL A 434 13.04 -5.27 4.62
CA VAL A 434 12.10 -4.79 3.60
C VAL A 434 12.69 -5.10 2.23
N GLU A 435 12.05 -5.93 1.42
CA GLU A 435 12.63 -6.38 0.15
C GLU A 435 11.62 -6.43 -1.00
N ASP A 436 12.05 -6.15 -2.22
CA ASP A 436 11.21 -6.24 -3.43
C ASP A 436 9.91 -5.41 -3.28
N ILE A 437 10.08 -4.12 -3.02
CA ILE A 437 8.97 -3.16 -2.93
C ILE A 437 8.82 -2.44 -4.26
N TYR A 438 7.60 -2.38 -4.78
CA TYR A 438 7.29 -1.79 -6.07
C TYR A 438 6.37 -0.59 -5.90
N VAL A 439 6.94 0.60 -5.80
CA VAL A 439 6.21 1.86 -5.79
C VAL A 439 5.86 2.23 -7.23
N ILE A 440 4.69 1.75 -7.68
CA ILE A 440 4.25 1.90 -9.06
C ILE A 440 3.72 3.31 -9.34
N HIS A 441 3.17 3.97 -8.32
CA HIS A 441 2.75 5.37 -8.35
C HIS A 441 3.19 6.07 -7.07
N ASN A 442 3.68 7.30 -7.22
CA ASN A 442 4.00 8.17 -6.09
C ASN A 442 3.60 9.61 -6.40
N HIS A 443 2.78 10.21 -5.55
CA HIS A 443 2.31 11.59 -5.72
C HIS A 443 2.92 12.55 -4.69
N ASN A 444 3.97 12.16 -3.96
CA ASN A 444 4.67 12.98 -2.95
C ASN A 444 5.35 14.27 -3.50
N TRP A 445 5.32 14.47 -4.81
CA TRP A 445 5.72 15.72 -5.47
C TRP A 445 4.62 16.77 -5.46
N HIS A 446 3.38 16.37 -5.17
CA HIS A 446 2.23 17.23 -4.95
C HIS A 446 2.03 17.38 -3.45
N THR A 447 2.63 18.41 -2.86
CA THR A 447 2.57 18.65 -1.41
C THR A 447 1.21 19.21 -1.01
N SER A 448 0.61 18.71 0.07
CA SER A 448 -0.45 19.47 0.74
C SER A 448 0.18 20.57 1.61
N ALA A 449 -0.42 21.75 1.61
CA ALA A 449 -0.12 22.74 2.63
C ALA A 449 -0.79 22.28 3.93
N GLY A 450 -0.01 21.88 4.94
CA GLY A 450 -0.52 21.68 6.30
C GLY A 450 -0.20 20.37 7.03
N TRP A 451 0.63 19.45 6.50
CA TRP A 451 0.96 18.21 7.22
C TRP A 451 2.38 17.68 6.96
N PRO A 452 3.07 17.25 8.04
CA PRO A 452 4.04 18.12 8.71
C PRO A 452 5.11 18.63 7.76
N GLU A 453 5.30 19.94 7.81
CA GLU A 453 6.32 20.70 7.08
C GLU A 453 7.71 20.54 7.72
N THR A 454 8.11 19.32 8.08
CA THR A 454 9.51 19.09 8.44
C THR A 454 10.36 18.97 7.18
N ALA A 455 11.65 19.29 7.32
CA ALA A 455 12.58 19.21 6.21
C ALA A 455 12.81 17.76 5.75
N SER A 456 12.54 16.76 6.61
CA SER A 456 12.60 15.34 6.24
C SER A 456 11.63 14.96 5.12
N GLY A 457 10.49 15.64 5.05
CA GLY A 457 9.55 15.50 3.95
C GLY A 457 9.01 14.10 3.69
N GLN A 458 8.18 13.97 2.66
CA GLN A 458 7.49 12.72 2.30
C GLN A 458 8.27 11.94 1.22
N CYS A 459 9.48 11.49 1.52
CA CYS A 459 10.27 10.70 0.56
C CYS A 459 9.75 9.27 0.38
N VAL A 460 10.34 8.49 -0.53
CA VAL A 460 9.98 7.07 -0.69
C VAL A 460 10.25 6.27 0.58
N ILE A 461 11.37 6.56 1.21
CA ILE A 461 11.75 6.04 2.53
C ILE A 461 11.89 7.24 3.46
N GLY A 462 11.21 7.23 4.59
CA GLY A 462 11.43 8.31 5.55
C GLY A 462 10.71 8.16 6.86
N GLY A 463 10.77 9.22 7.66
CA GLY A 463 10.13 9.28 8.96
C GLY A 463 10.76 10.35 9.84
N ILE A 464 9.97 10.81 10.80
CA ILE A 464 10.39 11.72 11.85
C ILE A 464 10.41 10.94 13.15
N TYR A 465 11.53 11.01 13.86
CA TYR A 465 11.85 10.11 14.94
C TYR A 465 12.17 10.88 16.22
N GLY A 466 11.30 10.76 17.24
CA GLY A 466 11.44 11.52 18.48
C GLY A 466 11.41 10.68 19.76
N SER A 467 11.71 9.38 19.68
CA SER A 467 11.68 8.51 20.86
C SER A 467 13.03 7.98 21.29
N GLY A 468 13.11 7.33 22.45
CA GLY A 468 14.34 6.69 22.95
C GLY A 468 14.63 5.30 22.38
N SER A 469 13.81 4.76 21.47
CA SER A 469 14.10 3.52 20.73
C SER A 469 15.36 3.65 19.85
N VAL A 470 16.25 2.67 19.93
CA VAL A 470 17.37 2.60 18.98
C VAL A 470 16.94 1.72 17.82
N LYS A 471 16.85 2.30 16.62
CA LYS A 471 16.61 1.53 15.38
C LYS A 471 17.94 1.05 14.85
N SER A 472 18.14 -0.27 14.74
CA SER A 472 19.41 -0.78 14.23
C SER A 472 19.34 -2.05 13.39
N GLY A 473 20.30 -2.16 12.46
CA GLY A 473 20.50 -3.36 11.63
C GLY A 473 19.39 -3.64 10.62
N TYR A 474 18.60 -2.62 10.25
CA TYR A 474 17.56 -2.74 9.23
C TYR A 474 18.18 -2.97 7.85
N LYS A 475 17.54 -3.81 7.04
CA LYS A 475 17.97 -4.11 5.67
C LYS A 475 16.84 -3.89 4.70
N LEU A 476 17.05 -2.94 3.79
CA LEU A 476 16.14 -2.64 2.70
C LEU A 476 16.80 -3.10 1.41
N LYS A 477 16.07 -3.80 0.55
CA LYS A 477 16.59 -4.33 -0.70
C LYS A 477 15.61 -4.16 -1.84
N ASN A 478 16.10 -3.89 -3.05
CA ASN A 478 15.27 -3.97 -4.26
C ASN A 478 13.98 -3.12 -4.14
N ILE A 479 14.15 -1.83 -3.90
CA ILE A 479 13.05 -0.87 -3.83
C ILE A 479 12.98 -0.18 -5.19
N TYR A 480 11.85 -0.34 -5.88
CA TYR A 480 11.65 0.09 -7.26
C TYR A 480 10.59 1.17 -7.32
N VAL A 481 10.90 2.30 -7.96
CA VAL A 481 10.03 3.47 -8.07
C VAL A 481 9.87 3.80 -9.54
N GLU A 482 8.68 3.54 -10.09
CA GLU A 482 8.48 3.52 -11.54
C GLU A 482 7.91 4.83 -12.11
N THR A 483 7.50 5.75 -11.23
CA THR A 483 6.93 7.06 -11.61
C THR A 483 7.56 8.17 -10.78
N ALA A 484 7.14 9.41 -11.06
CA ALA A 484 7.69 10.61 -10.44
C ALA A 484 7.74 10.52 -8.91
N ALA A 485 8.87 10.91 -8.33
CA ALA A 485 9.04 11.09 -6.90
C ALA A 485 9.80 12.40 -6.64
N SER A 486 9.55 13.05 -5.51
CA SER A 486 10.28 14.26 -5.11
C SER A 486 11.63 13.95 -4.44
N CYS A 487 11.70 12.85 -3.67
CA CYS A 487 12.92 12.42 -3.01
C CYS A 487 12.94 10.92 -2.67
N ALA A 488 14.13 10.40 -2.44
CA ALA A 488 14.41 9.02 -2.08
C ALA A 488 14.37 8.77 -0.57
N VAL A 489 15.17 9.51 0.20
CA VAL A 489 15.33 9.27 1.64
C VAL A 489 15.20 10.57 2.43
N GLY A 490 14.31 10.55 3.43
CA GLY A 490 14.01 11.67 4.33
C GLY A 490 13.93 11.22 5.78
N LEU A 491 15.03 11.33 6.53
CA LEU A 491 15.10 10.90 7.93
C LEU A 491 15.48 12.06 8.85
N GLU A 492 14.69 12.24 9.90
CA GLU A 492 14.96 13.25 10.92
C GLU A 492 14.79 12.67 12.32
N ILE A 493 15.79 12.85 13.16
CA ILE A 493 15.73 12.58 14.60
C ILE A 493 15.58 13.91 15.31
N SER A 494 14.54 14.06 16.13
CA SER A 494 14.26 15.27 16.88
C SER A 494 13.48 14.96 18.15
N LYS A 495 14.04 15.32 19.31
CA LYS A 495 13.33 15.32 20.60
C LYS A 495 12.15 16.29 20.64
N SER A 496 12.09 17.21 19.67
CA SER A 496 10.98 18.14 19.47
C SER A 496 10.04 17.69 18.34
N ALA A 497 10.18 16.45 17.85
CA ALA A 497 9.24 15.87 16.91
C ALA A 497 7.80 15.96 17.43
N TYR A 498 6.87 16.01 16.48
CA TYR A 498 5.44 16.08 16.75
C TYR A 498 4.97 14.89 17.60
N SER A 499 5.36 13.68 17.19
CA SER A 499 5.22 12.45 17.95
C SER A 499 6.55 12.15 18.62
N ARG A 500 6.61 12.22 19.96
CA ARG A 500 7.86 12.00 20.71
C ARG A 500 7.62 11.13 21.94
N HIS A 501 8.67 10.40 22.34
CA HIS A 501 8.71 9.62 23.58
C HIS A 501 10.18 9.47 24.01
N PRO A 502 10.85 10.59 24.37
CA PRO A 502 12.24 10.53 24.76
C PRO A 502 12.39 9.72 26.07
N THR A 503 13.61 9.32 26.40
CA THR A 503 13.90 8.73 27.70
C THR A 503 13.61 9.72 28.84
N ALA A 504 13.60 9.23 30.09
CA ALA A 504 13.44 10.09 31.26
C ALA A 504 14.47 11.24 31.35
N ASP A 505 15.68 11.03 30.82
CA ASP A 505 16.74 12.06 30.73
C ASP A 505 16.57 12.99 29.51
N GLY A 506 15.50 12.82 28.74
CA GLY A 506 15.16 13.59 27.56
C GLY A 506 15.99 13.23 26.33
N CYS A 507 16.58 12.02 26.29
CA CYS A 507 17.36 11.54 25.16
C CYS A 507 16.50 10.86 24.11
N VAL A 508 16.96 10.90 22.86
CA VAL A 508 16.33 10.20 21.72
C VAL A 508 17.30 9.16 21.17
N GLY A 509 16.76 8.03 20.74
CA GLY A 509 17.54 6.93 20.21
C GLY A 509 18.10 7.23 18.82
N SER A 510 19.17 6.52 18.49
CA SER A 510 19.89 6.65 17.23
C SER A 510 19.32 5.71 16.18
N ILE A 511 19.56 6.05 14.91
CA ILE A 511 19.39 5.15 13.77
C ILE A 511 20.77 4.60 13.39
N VAL A 512 21.00 3.29 13.54
CA VAL A 512 22.34 2.70 13.48
C VAL A 512 22.42 1.54 12.50
N GLY A 513 23.30 1.65 11.50
CA GLY A 513 23.63 0.55 10.60
C GLY A 513 22.46 0.11 9.73
N ILE A 514 21.66 1.07 9.23
CA ILE A 514 20.68 0.80 8.18
C ILE A 514 21.40 0.60 6.85
N GLU A 515 21.01 -0.44 6.13
CA GLU A 515 21.51 -0.73 4.78
C GLU A 515 20.35 -0.71 3.79
N ILE A 516 20.41 0.20 2.82
CA ILE A 516 19.52 0.26 1.66
C ILE A 516 20.32 -0.21 0.45
N ASP A 517 20.10 -1.44 0.01
CA ASP A 517 20.79 -2.06 -1.12
C ASP A 517 19.87 -2.21 -2.34
N GLY A 518 19.99 -1.26 -3.28
CA GLY A 518 19.20 -1.29 -4.51
C GLY A 518 17.91 -0.49 -4.39
N LEU A 519 18.05 0.83 -4.38
CA LEU A 519 16.95 1.78 -4.55
C LEU A 519 16.96 2.32 -5.99
N PHE A 520 15.97 1.96 -6.79
CA PHE A 520 15.93 2.23 -8.23
C PHE A 520 14.78 3.18 -8.56
N PHE A 521 15.09 4.30 -9.20
CA PHE A 521 14.10 5.21 -9.78
C PHE A 521 14.25 5.20 -11.29
N ASP A 522 13.15 4.95 -11.98
CA ASP A 522 13.13 4.97 -13.45
C ASP A 522 13.34 6.39 -14.00
N GLU A 523 13.02 7.40 -13.19
CA GLU A 523 13.08 8.82 -13.52
C GLU A 523 13.93 9.63 -12.53
N GLU A 524 14.31 10.85 -12.96
CA GLU A 524 14.90 11.83 -12.04
C GLU A 524 13.84 12.35 -11.07
N PHE A 525 14.31 12.92 -9.96
CA PHE A 525 13.40 13.56 -9.02
C PHE A 525 12.68 14.74 -9.66
N LYS A 526 11.38 14.83 -9.40
CA LYS A 526 10.60 15.99 -9.81
C LYS A 526 11.04 17.21 -9.00
N THR A 527 11.53 18.25 -9.69
CA THR A 527 12.02 19.49 -9.08
C THR A 527 10.96 20.59 -9.05
N GLY A 528 11.05 21.51 -8.09
CA GLY A 528 10.24 22.74 -8.04
C GLY A 528 9.02 22.68 -7.11
N THR A 529 8.51 21.47 -6.85
CA THR A 529 7.51 21.16 -5.82
C THR A 529 7.92 19.86 -5.12
N GLY A 530 7.43 19.62 -3.90
CA GLY A 530 7.84 18.43 -3.14
C GLY A 530 9.00 18.68 -2.19
N TYR A 531 9.47 17.58 -1.61
CA TYR A 531 10.56 17.56 -0.64
C TYR A 531 11.88 17.12 -1.29
N GLY A 532 13.00 17.51 -0.69
CA GLY A 532 14.33 17.04 -1.09
C GLY A 532 14.79 15.89 -0.19
N ASN A 533 15.84 15.18 -0.59
CA ASN A 533 16.45 14.21 0.31
C ASN A 533 17.04 14.93 1.54
N TYR A 534 16.83 14.36 2.70
CA TYR A 534 17.15 15.01 3.96
C TYR A 534 17.58 14.01 5.01
N LEU A 535 18.65 14.35 5.74
CA LEU A 535 19.17 13.56 6.85
C LEU A 535 19.55 14.49 8.00
N SER A 536 18.93 14.28 9.15
CA SER A 536 19.31 14.96 10.39
C SER A 536 19.22 14.01 11.57
N GLY A 537 20.29 13.95 12.35
CA GLY A 537 20.21 13.55 13.75
C GLY A 537 19.60 14.66 14.62
N GLU A 538 19.55 14.42 15.93
CA GLU A 538 19.18 15.42 16.94
C GLU A 538 20.17 16.59 16.91
N THR A 539 19.65 17.81 16.74
CA THR A 539 20.49 19.00 16.56
C THR A 539 20.96 19.62 17.86
N SER A 540 20.31 19.32 18.98
CA SER A 540 20.61 19.83 20.31
C SER A 540 20.45 18.74 21.39
N PRO A 541 21.25 17.65 21.32
CA PRO A 541 21.17 16.58 22.30
C PRO A 541 21.63 17.10 23.67
N TYR A 542 21.03 16.60 24.76
CA TYR A 542 21.55 16.94 26.10
C TYR A 542 22.94 16.31 26.29
N GLY A 543 23.81 16.97 27.06
CA GLY A 543 25.18 16.48 27.28
C GLY A 543 25.26 15.12 27.99
N THR A 544 24.17 14.67 28.62
CA THR A 544 24.00 13.33 29.20
C THR A 544 23.68 12.26 28.16
N CYS A 545 23.15 12.65 27.01
CA CYS A 545 22.78 11.77 25.91
C CYS A 545 24.04 11.34 25.16
N THR A 546 24.40 10.07 25.29
CA THR A 546 25.64 9.51 24.72
C THR A 546 25.37 8.14 24.09
N GLY A 547 26.33 7.65 23.29
CA GLY A 547 26.22 6.33 22.66
C GLY A 547 25.04 6.27 21.70
N ASP A 548 24.20 5.24 21.84
CA ASP A 548 23.03 5.05 20.98
C ASP A 548 21.83 5.93 21.35
N LEU A 549 21.89 6.64 22.48
CA LEU A 549 20.87 7.61 22.89
C LEU A 549 21.26 9.06 22.57
N SER A 550 22.23 9.26 21.67
CA SER A 550 22.70 10.58 21.24
C SER A 550 21.83 11.21 20.14
N GLY A 551 20.85 10.46 19.60
CA GLY A 551 20.03 10.89 18.47
C GLY A 551 20.78 10.97 17.15
N GLU A 552 21.77 10.11 16.93
CA GLU A 552 22.60 10.15 15.72
C GLU A 552 22.08 9.21 14.63
N ILE A 553 22.31 9.55 13.35
CA ILE A 553 22.20 8.63 12.21
C ILE A 553 23.59 8.10 11.91
N LYS A 554 23.86 6.83 12.20
CA LYS A 554 25.19 6.20 12.13
C LYS A 554 25.25 5.10 11.08
N ASN A 555 26.31 5.09 10.28
CA ASN A 555 26.64 4.02 9.35
C ASN A 555 25.48 3.69 8.38
N LEU A 556 24.76 4.72 7.93
CA LEU A 556 23.71 4.59 6.93
C LEU A 556 24.36 4.31 5.56
N LYS A 557 24.01 3.19 4.95
CA LYS A 557 24.47 2.82 3.60
C LYS A 557 23.33 2.88 2.61
N ILE A 558 23.54 3.53 1.48
CA ILE A 558 22.55 3.65 0.41
C ILE A 558 23.21 3.34 -0.93
N SER A 559 22.81 2.22 -1.53
CA SER A 559 23.08 1.85 -2.91
C SER A 559 21.86 2.20 -3.74
N SER A 560 22.01 3.12 -4.71
CA SER A 560 20.89 3.68 -5.47
C SER A 560 21.19 3.85 -6.95
N ASN A 561 20.15 3.83 -7.77
CA ASN A 561 20.19 4.15 -9.19
C ASN A 561 18.97 5.01 -9.53
N VAL A 562 19.17 6.33 -9.49
CA VAL A 562 18.17 7.33 -9.88
C VAL A 562 18.44 7.68 -11.33
N ALA A 563 17.55 7.32 -12.25
CA ALA A 563 17.68 7.66 -13.67
C ALA A 563 19.07 7.36 -14.27
N GLY A 564 19.68 6.23 -13.90
CA GLY A 564 20.99 5.82 -14.41
C GLY A 564 22.20 6.31 -13.61
N ARG A 565 22.05 7.13 -12.56
CA ARG A 565 23.14 7.60 -11.69
C ARG A 565 22.95 7.19 -10.23
N GLY A 566 24.04 7.10 -9.48
CA GLY A 566 23.95 6.94 -8.02
C GLY A 566 23.61 8.26 -7.35
N LEU A 567 22.97 8.19 -6.17
CA LEU A 567 22.84 9.35 -5.30
C LEU A 567 24.22 9.84 -4.84
N LEU A 568 24.35 11.15 -4.72
CA LEU A 568 25.52 11.85 -4.24
C LEU A 568 25.18 12.58 -2.93
N VAL A 569 26.20 12.93 -2.14
CA VAL A 569 25.98 13.73 -0.92
C VAL A 569 25.32 15.08 -1.24
N SER A 570 25.58 15.65 -2.42
CA SER A 570 24.94 16.89 -2.89
C SER A 570 23.44 16.76 -3.18
N ASP A 571 22.91 15.54 -3.30
CA ASP A 571 21.46 15.30 -3.43
C ASP A 571 20.73 15.42 -2.10
N PHE A 572 21.47 15.50 -0.98
CA PHE A 572 20.95 15.56 0.38
C PHE A 572 21.19 16.93 1.02
N THR A 573 20.20 17.39 1.78
CA THR A 573 20.46 18.30 2.91
C THR A 573 20.86 17.46 4.11
N VAL A 574 22.14 17.50 4.47
CA VAL A 574 22.69 16.81 5.64
C VAL A 574 22.94 17.84 6.74
N VAL A 575 22.31 17.65 7.90
CA VAL A 575 22.42 18.58 9.03
C VAL A 575 23.39 18.02 10.08
N ALA A 576 22.98 17.93 11.35
CA ALA A 576 23.81 17.47 12.46
C ALA A 576 23.64 15.98 12.70
N GLY A 577 24.61 15.35 13.38
CA GLY A 577 24.46 13.99 13.89
C GLY A 577 24.40 12.89 12.83
N VAL A 578 24.80 13.15 11.58
CA VAL A 578 24.90 12.12 10.51
C VAL A 578 26.36 11.70 10.35
N ILE A 579 26.67 10.45 10.67
CA ILE A 579 28.04 9.93 10.74
C ILE A 579 28.15 8.65 9.91
N GLY A 580 29.15 8.57 9.02
CA GLY A 580 29.41 7.38 8.23
C GLY A 580 28.36 7.10 7.16
N LEU A 581 27.80 8.15 6.54
CA LEU A 581 26.97 8.03 5.35
C LEU A 581 27.81 7.47 4.19
N ASP A 582 27.40 6.33 3.66
CA ASP A 582 28.04 5.65 2.53
C ASP A 582 27.06 5.57 1.37
N LEU A 583 27.40 6.20 0.25
CA LEU A 583 26.57 6.26 -0.95
C LEU A 583 27.28 5.54 -2.09
N SER A 584 26.56 4.64 -2.74
CA SER A 584 27.05 3.91 -3.92
C SER A 584 25.98 3.82 -5.00
N LYS A 585 26.42 3.49 -6.22
CA LYS A 585 25.51 3.25 -7.33
C LYS A 585 25.04 1.80 -7.30
N ALA A 586 23.73 1.59 -7.26
CA ALA A 586 23.12 0.28 -7.41
C ALA A 586 23.22 -0.22 -8.84
N VAL A 587 23.43 -1.53 -8.98
CA VAL A 587 23.31 -2.24 -10.25
C VAL A 587 22.02 -3.03 -10.20
N ASP A 588 21.17 -2.80 -11.19
CA ASP A 588 19.93 -3.54 -11.32
C ASP A 588 20.23 -4.94 -11.85
N GLY A 589 20.34 -5.90 -10.93
CA GLY A 589 20.58 -7.31 -11.29
C GLY A 589 19.44 -7.92 -12.12
N GLN A 590 18.26 -7.29 -12.13
CA GLN A 590 17.14 -7.74 -12.93
C GLN A 590 17.08 -7.08 -14.31
N ALA A 591 18.01 -6.21 -14.71
CA ALA A 591 18.08 -5.62 -16.06
C ALA A 591 18.48 -6.66 -17.15
N VAL A 592 17.94 -7.86 -17.04
CA VAL A 592 18.14 -9.04 -17.87
C VAL A 592 17.40 -8.84 -19.18
N GLY A 593 18.12 -8.98 -20.29
CA GLY A 593 17.57 -8.78 -21.65
C GLY A 593 18.37 -7.78 -22.47
N LEU A 594 19.18 -6.93 -21.84
CA LEU A 594 19.99 -5.94 -22.54
C LEU A 594 21.01 -6.53 -23.51
N GLU A 595 21.53 -7.71 -23.17
CA GLU A 595 22.48 -8.45 -24.01
C GLU A 595 21.89 -8.88 -25.36
N LYS A 596 20.55 -8.81 -25.51
CA LYS A 596 19.85 -9.17 -26.75
C LYS A 596 19.57 -7.97 -27.66
N TYR A 597 19.92 -6.75 -27.26
CA TYR A 597 19.70 -5.60 -28.13
C TYR A 597 20.68 -5.58 -29.29
N VAL A 598 20.13 -5.41 -30.48
CA VAL A 598 20.90 -5.19 -31.70
C VAL A 598 20.98 -3.69 -31.94
N LEU A 599 22.18 -3.13 -31.82
CA LEU A 599 22.44 -1.74 -32.19
C LEU A 599 22.40 -1.58 -33.71
N TYR A 600 21.62 -0.61 -34.18
CA TYR A 600 21.59 -0.20 -35.58
C TYR A 600 22.14 1.22 -35.73
N GLU A 601 23.46 1.33 -35.78
CA GLU A 601 24.14 2.62 -35.87
C GLU A 601 23.71 3.42 -37.12
N GLY A 602 23.47 4.72 -36.93
CA GLY A 602 23.05 5.64 -37.99
C GLY A 602 21.64 5.39 -38.53
N LYS A 603 20.82 4.59 -37.83
CA LYS A 603 19.42 4.35 -38.19
C LYS A 603 18.48 4.88 -37.09
N ASN A 604 17.39 5.49 -37.52
CA ASN A 604 16.29 5.91 -36.63
C ASN A 604 15.13 4.91 -36.60
N THR A 605 15.09 3.92 -37.50
CA THR A 605 14.05 2.87 -37.51
C THR A 605 14.63 1.52 -37.88
N TYR A 606 14.15 0.45 -37.25
CA TYR A 606 14.46 -0.92 -37.66
C TYR A 606 13.18 -1.75 -37.70
N VAL A 607 12.57 -1.92 -38.90
CA VAL A 607 12.06 -3.18 -39.51
C VAL A 607 11.64 -2.93 -40.98
N GLY A 608 12.36 -2.18 -41.83
CA GLY A 608 11.97 -1.99 -43.26
C GLY A 608 10.62 -1.27 -43.53
N ALA A 609 9.77 -1.12 -42.52
CA ALA A 609 8.71 -0.15 -42.34
C ALA A 609 9.19 0.72 -41.17
N GLY A 610 9.15 2.04 -41.32
CA GLY A 610 9.51 2.95 -40.24
C GLY A 610 8.65 2.68 -38.98
N ALA A 611 9.03 3.25 -37.84
CA ALA A 611 8.06 3.38 -36.77
C ALA A 611 6.87 4.20 -37.31
N GLU A 612 5.66 3.67 -37.18
CA GLU A 612 4.46 4.38 -37.66
C GLU A 612 4.11 5.53 -36.72
N VAL A 613 4.45 5.40 -35.43
CA VAL A 613 4.11 6.35 -34.37
C VAL A 613 5.32 6.55 -33.44
N GLU A 614 5.74 7.80 -33.27
CA GLU A 614 6.61 8.20 -32.16
C GLU A 614 5.75 8.25 -30.89
N THR A 615 6.11 7.45 -29.88
CA THR A 615 5.42 7.46 -28.59
C THR A 615 5.91 8.66 -27.75
N ASP A 616 7.21 8.98 -27.86
CA ASP A 616 7.85 10.12 -27.18
C ASP A 616 8.15 11.24 -28.20
N VAL A 617 7.17 12.10 -28.50
CA VAL A 617 7.29 13.14 -29.55
C VAL A 617 8.46 14.10 -29.34
N ASN A 618 8.86 14.35 -28.08
CA ASN A 618 9.93 15.30 -27.73
C ASN A 618 11.21 14.61 -27.24
N GLY A 619 11.25 13.27 -27.23
CA GLY A 619 12.28 12.50 -26.55
C GLY A 619 12.39 12.82 -25.05
N VAL A 620 13.21 12.04 -24.33
CA VAL A 620 13.54 12.31 -22.93
C VAL A 620 15.02 12.09 -22.72
N VAL A 621 15.67 13.04 -22.03
CA VAL A 621 17.08 12.95 -21.70
C VAL A 621 17.31 11.82 -20.69
N VAL A 622 18.16 10.86 -21.06
CA VAL A 622 18.58 9.73 -20.23
C VAL A 622 20.10 9.66 -20.16
N GLY A 623 20.63 9.09 -19.08
CA GLY A 623 22.07 9.01 -18.84
C GLY A 623 22.79 7.91 -19.63
N SER A 624 22.08 6.97 -20.26
CA SER A 624 22.71 5.84 -20.95
C SER A 624 21.81 5.13 -21.95
N VAL A 625 22.43 4.32 -22.83
CA VAL A 625 21.71 3.42 -23.75
C VAL A 625 20.82 2.45 -23.01
N LEU A 626 21.36 1.83 -21.98
CA LEU A 626 20.62 0.95 -21.09
C LEU A 626 19.33 1.61 -20.58
N GLN A 627 19.39 2.80 -20.03
CA GLN A 627 18.20 3.47 -19.52
C GLN A 627 17.16 3.75 -20.61
N CYS A 628 17.60 4.11 -21.82
CA CYS A 628 16.70 4.29 -22.94
C CYS A 628 15.95 2.98 -23.28
N LEU A 629 16.67 1.86 -23.28
CA LEU A 629 16.10 0.53 -23.51
C LEU A 629 15.11 0.13 -22.41
N GLU A 630 15.44 0.40 -21.15
CA GLU A 630 14.58 0.10 -20.01
C GLU A 630 13.23 0.84 -20.11
N ARG A 631 13.22 2.12 -20.52
CA ARG A 631 11.97 2.86 -20.79
C ARG A 631 11.05 2.13 -21.77
N CYS A 632 11.62 1.48 -22.79
CA CYS A 632 10.87 0.70 -23.77
C CYS A 632 10.43 -0.65 -23.23
N HIS A 633 11.22 -1.29 -22.36
CA HIS A 633 10.81 -2.51 -21.69
C HIS A 633 9.64 -2.30 -20.73
N CYS A 634 9.57 -1.15 -20.07
CA CYS A 634 8.46 -0.80 -19.20
C CYS A 634 7.18 -0.47 -19.98
N ASP A 635 7.32 0.15 -21.16
CA ASP A 635 6.20 0.46 -22.07
C ASP A 635 5.93 -0.71 -23.01
N TRP A 636 4.87 -1.43 -22.69
CA TRP A 636 4.44 -2.62 -23.40
C TRP A 636 3.90 -2.36 -24.81
N SER A 637 3.69 -1.10 -25.20
CA SER A 637 3.44 -0.70 -26.59
C SER A 637 4.72 -0.40 -27.39
N CYS A 638 5.87 -0.31 -26.73
CA CYS A 638 7.14 0.04 -27.37
C CYS A 638 7.79 -1.15 -28.08
N ASP A 639 8.25 -0.90 -29.30
CA ASP A 639 8.97 -1.89 -30.12
C ASP A 639 10.46 -1.62 -30.21
N CYS A 640 10.86 -0.34 -30.26
CA CYS A 640 12.26 0.06 -30.32
C CYS A 640 12.46 1.47 -29.77
N VAL A 641 13.73 1.85 -29.57
CA VAL A 641 14.13 3.19 -29.16
C VAL A 641 15.18 3.78 -30.08
N VAL A 642 15.22 5.12 -30.12
CA VAL A 642 16.30 5.90 -30.72
C VAL A 642 17.00 6.68 -29.63
N TRP A 643 18.33 6.75 -29.71
CA TRP A 643 19.16 7.44 -28.73
C TRP A 643 20.23 8.26 -29.47
N ASP A 644 20.10 9.59 -29.43
CA ASP A 644 21.08 10.59 -29.87
C ASP A 644 22.34 10.73 -28.98
N ALA A 645 23.34 9.86 -29.08
CA ALA A 645 24.54 9.84 -28.22
C ALA A 645 25.20 11.21 -27.80
N VAL A 646 24.97 12.30 -28.53
CA VAL A 646 25.40 13.67 -28.16
C VAL A 646 24.50 14.32 -27.10
N GLY A 647 23.18 14.29 -27.25
CA GLY A 647 22.23 15.11 -26.48
C GLY A 647 21.64 14.48 -25.22
N GLY A 648 21.83 13.19 -24.99
CA GLY A 648 21.08 12.42 -23.98
C GLY A 648 19.69 11.93 -24.42
N GLU A 649 19.16 12.38 -25.56
CA GLU A 649 17.74 12.20 -25.93
C GLU A 649 17.36 10.77 -26.38
N CYS A 650 16.46 10.15 -25.61
CA CYS A 650 15.83 8.87 -25.89
C CYS A 650 14.40 9.02 -26.39
N SER A 651 14.05 8.38 -27.51
CA SER A 651 12.69 8.36 -28.06
C SER A 651 12.17 6.92 -28.19
N LYS A 652 11.04 6.61 -27.56
CA LYS A 652 10.30 5.35 -27.75
C LYS A 652 9.46 5.35 -29.02
N ARG A 653 9.35 4.19 -29.65
CA ARG A 653 8.61 3.99 -30.91
C ARG A 653 7.75 2.75 -30.87
N GLN A 654 6.52 2.88 -31.37
CA GLN A 654 5.59 1.78 -31.58
C GLN A 654 5.66 1.30 -33.04
N GLY A 655 5.77 -0.01 -33.24
CA GLY A 655 5.69 -0.64 -34.56
C GLY A 655 4.24 -0.77 -35.00
N GLY A 656 4.01 -0.58 -36.30
CA GLY A 656 2.71 -0.77 -36.92
C GLY A 656 2.20 -2.18 -36.68
N GLY A 657 1.14 -2.31 -35.89
CA GLY A 657 0.57 -3.59 -35.47
C GLY A 657 0.06 -4.40 -36.66
N ASN A 658 0.89 -5.30 -37.17
CA ASN A 658 0.49 -6.46 -37.99
C ASN A 658 1.60 -7.52 -37.97
N PHE A 659 2.04 -7.93 -36.77
CA PHE A 659 2.66 -9.24 -36.61
C PHE A 659 1.56 -10.25 -36.33
N GLY A 660 0.93 -10.76 -37.39
CA GLY A 660 0.22 -12.03 -37.32
C GLY A 660 1.26 -13.10 -36.98
N ILE A 661 1.06 -13.78 -35.85
CA ILE A 661 1.87 -14.91 -35.39
C ILE A 661 1.82 -16.03 -36.43
#